data_AF-A0A1W9N6Y1-F1
#
_entry.id   AF-A0A1W9N6Y1-F1
#
_cell.length_a   1.000
_cell.length_b   1.000
_cell.length_c   1.000
_cell.angle_alpha   90.00
_cell.angle_beta   90.00
_cell.angle_gamma   90.00
#
_symmetry.space_group_name_H-M   'P 1'
#
loop_
_entity.id
_entity.type
_entity.pdbx_description
1 polymer ?
#
loop_
_entity_poly.entity_id
_entity_poly.type
_entity_poly.pdbx_seq_one_letter_code
_entity_poly.pdbx_strand_id
1 'polypeptide(L)'
;MSKRIPHLTYPDSLPISSRRKEIVEALRAHNVLILSGETGSGKTTQIPKMCIEAGRGLRRVIGCTQPRRIAALTVAERIREELGQPDAVGCKIRFHDSTQRENLIRVMTDGILLAEAQGQPNLRSYDTIIIDEAHERSLNIDVLLGMMRQLIERRRDLKLLITSATLDTEKFSRHFGNAPIIEVSGRSYPVEMRYRPPRPEDTEKSLAERAAETVNIILNESRSGDILVFQPTEQDIRETEKIIYNHHGERLNVVPLYARLPASQQGRAFALGGRRKLVIATNVAETSLTIPGIRYVVDTGLARISQYSPASRIHGLPVMPISRASANQRAGRCGRTGNGVCYRLYSEEDLRTRQEYTPPEIQRVNLAEVILRLIDTGITAIESFPFVDPPPAAGISDGLGTLRETGALESAKSRLLTPKGKLMARLPLDPRLACMLIQAEKESALGDVLPIAAALSLQDPREVPPDKAGTAQAAHFRCDQSDFITLLNIWDGFRAKAGQGSYSGKLKRYCQENYLSFRRMKEWMDIHRQLALVMEENGFKLRRKRAEPWVDRKGEFTQRYGAIHRAVLSGLLSNIARRDDGTCYQASRSRKAFIHPGSALRKNPCEWIVAAQLVRTSRLFARTAAAIDPRWLEELAAHLLTRRWIRPHWSAKAGAVMAEEQIRLFGILIAEGRMVPYGPIQPAEAQEIFIKSFLIDSADSHTNDYAFLRHNHRLLKRLEGMEDKLRRRDLLVGEDALSGFYANKLPPSVLDISTLNHALKAQRNLDSELQMSENDLLTGLDVRRELELFPDEADVSGQTWRLDYKFDPDSRRDGVTLKVPAGQLEEIKPGDTDWLVPGLLREKVEAMMRSLPKSQRRLLIPIAETAEQALQQMSREGSLPYALSAWLYREHGINVPPDSWDMQALPDYLKVRLSLLDDAGVETAAGFEPSALKQAHQPRLAARGPAARYRKAHEQQGLRQWPNNEIPESVDIGGGAVLWPALHDDGESVSLRYFDLKTEAAASQLGGQQRLAMLHWAREIASFRKELRLYGRAKIAADETGGSEAMENSLWFRATADVFAAEITRTAKDWNEALTEGGRRLYSTARDYFGLLTAILNTFSETSLQLKELSRKGHRTAFVEECSADAHTLMRRDFILTEPLRFWQAMPRWLQALAIRARRGMENPAREQRFQQEWIPLKQHLEAMLSSLSLMASNEKRAALKEAEYMMQELRLTLSVGSEMKPMKNISTARVGKYLDEIERML
;
A
#
# COMPACT_ATOMS: atom_id res chain seq x y z
N MET A 1 18.24 -62.98 30.20
CA MET A 1 19.66 -63.07 29.78
C MET A 1 20.38 -61.83 30.29
N SER A 2 21.37 -62.00 31.18
CA SER A 2 22.19 -60.90 31.72
C SER A 2 23.17 -60.43 30.64
N LYS A 3 23.18 -59.14 30.29
CA LYS A 3 24.17 -58.59 29.36
C LYS A 3 25.58 -58.76 29.96
N ARG A 4 26.56 -59.18 29.15
CA ARG A 4 27.95 -59.37 29.59
C ARG A 4 28.57 -58.00 29.87
N ILE A 5 29.04 -57.76 31.09
CA ILE A 5 29.63 -56.47 31.47
C ILE A 5 31.07 -56.42 30.95
N PRO A 6 31.47 -55.39 30.18
CA PRO A 6 32.84 -55.23 29.71
C PRO A 6 33.80 -54.95 30.87
N HIS A 7 35.08 -55.32 30.71
CA HIS A 7 36.13 -54.96 31.65
C HIS A 7 36.43 -53.46 31.54
N LEU A 8 36.18 -52.69 32.60
CA LEU A 8 36.32 -51.23 32.59
C LEU A 8 37.74 -50.81 32.97
N THR A 9 38.44 -50.12 32.07
CA THR A 9 39.74 -49.47 32.32
C THR A 9 39.64 -47.96 32.16
N TYR A 10 40.40 -47.23 32.98
CA TYR A 10 40.43 -45.77 33.00
C TYR A 10 41.88 -45.29 32.89
N PRO A 11 42.21 -44.45 31.90
CA PRO A 11 43.58 -43.94 31.75
C PRO A 11 43.93 -42.93 32.86
N ASP A 12 45.01 -43.17 33.61
CA ASP A 12 45.47 -42.27 34.69
C ASP A 12 45.94 -40.90 34.18
N SER A 13 46.25 -40.80 32.89
CA SER A 13 46.65 -39.54 32.24
C SER A 13 45.49 -38.55 32.08
N LEU A 14 44.24 -39.00 32.14
CA LEU A 14 43.05 -38.16 31.98
C LEU A 14 42.60 -37.56 33.32
N PRO A 15 42.39 -36.23 33.41
CA PRO A 15 41.98 -35.58 34.66
C PRO A 15 40.73 -36.18 35.31
N ILE A 16 39.74 -36.59 34.52
CA ILE A 16 38.50 -37.15 35.05
C ILE A 16 38.69 -38.47 35.81
N SER A 17 39.72 -39.25 35.47
CA SER A 17 39.98 -40.55 36.11
C SER A 17 40.31 -40.37 37.60
N SER A 18 40.95 -39.26 37.99
CA SER A 18 41.25 -38.94 39.40
C SER A 18 40.00 -38.74 40.26
N ARG A 19 38.90 -38.29 39.66
CA ARG A 19 37.60 -38.05 40.29
C ARG A 19 36.61 -39.21 40.12
N ARG A 20 37.05 -40.36 39.57
CA ARG A 20 36.20 -41.53 39.25
C ARG A 20 35.32 -41.96 40.42
N LYS A 21 35.90 -42.16 41.62
CA LYS A 21 35.17 -42.66 42.79
C LYS A 21 34.04 -41.71 43.19
N GLU A 22 34.34 -40.42 43.29
CA GLU A 22 33.39 -39.35 43.60
C GLU A 22 32.23 -39.31 42.59
N ILE A 23 32.53 -39.39 41.28
CA ILE A 23 31.51 -39.38 40.22
C ILE A 23 30.60 -40.63 40.30
N VAL A 24 31.18 -41.82 40.51
CA VAL A 24 30.41 -43.08 40.60
C VAL A 24 29.51 -43.08 41.84
N GLU A 25 30.00 -42.58 42.98
CA GLU A 25 29.20 -42.44 44.21
C GLU A 25 28.07 -41.42 44.01
N ALA A 26 28.36 -40.27 43.40
CA ALA A 26 27.35 -39.26 43.12
C ALA A 26 26.26 -39.77 42.15
N LEU A 27 26.63 -40.56 41.13
CA LEU A 27 25.69 -41.22 40.21
C LEU A 27 24.75 -42.21 40.91
N ARG A 28 25.22 -42.86 41.99
CA ARG A 28 24.38 -43.74 42.82
C ARG A 28 23.44 -42.91 43.69
N ALA A 29 23.96 -41.89 44.37
CA ALA A 29 23.24 -41.08 45.35
C ALA A 29 22.19 -40.12 44.74
N HIS A 30 22.49 -39.47 43.61
CA HIS A 30 21.69 -38.36 43.09
C HIS A 30 21.03 -38.70 41.76
N ASN A 31 19.80 -38.22 41.52
CA ASN A 31 19.09 -38.46 40.25
C ASN A 31 19.56 -37.57 39.11
N VAL A 32 20.06 -36.38 39.43
CA VAL A 32 20.68 -35.44 38.51
C VAL A 32 22.08 -35.15 39.01
N LEU A 33 23.06 -35.15 38.12
CA LEU A 33 24.44 -34.76 38.42
C LEU A 33 24.98 -33.90 37.29
N ILE A 34 25.64 -32.80 37.64
CA ILE A 34 26.25 -31.87 36.70
C ILE A 34 27.77 -32.01 36.80
N LEU A 35 28.42 -32.19 35.66
CA LEU A 35 29.88 -32.30 35.57
C LEU A 35 30.45 -31.14 34.78
N SER A 36 31.25 -30.32 35.45
CA SER A 36 32.05 -29.28 34.81
C SER A 36 33.44 -29.80 34.49
N GLY A 37 33.98 -29.47 33.33
CA GLY A 37 35.40 -29.63 33.08
C GLY A 37 35.78 -29.28 31.65
N GLU A 38 37.02 -28.92 31.42
CA GLU A 38 37.46 -28.46 30.10
C GLU A 38 37.40 -29.57 29.04
N THR A 39 37.27 -29.19 27.77
CA THR A 39 37.43 -30.10 26.63
C THR A 39 38.78 -30.82 26.69
N GLY A 40 38.79 -32.15 26.54
CA GLY A 40 40.00 -32.95 26.64
C GLY A 40 40.26 -33.56 28.03
N SER A 41 39.45 -33.24 29.05
CA SER A 41 39.56 -33.86 30.39
C SER A 41 39.13 -35.34 30.43
N GLY A 42 38.55 -35.87 29.36
CA GLY A 42 38.07 -37.25 29.25
C GLY A 42 36.57 -37.44 29.55
N LYS A 43 35.80 -36.39 29.86
CA LYS A 43 34.35 -36.46 30.19
C LYS A 43 33.57 -37.39 29.27
N THR A 44 33.49 -37.02 28.01
CA THR A 44 32.66 -37.68 27.00
C THR A 44 32.94 -39.18 26.83
N THR A 45 34.21 -39.61 26.95
CA THR A 45 34.60 -41.01 26.73
C THR A 45 34.61 -41.84 28.02
N GLN A 46 34.89 -41.23 29.17
CA GLN A 46 35.00 -41.96 30.44
C GLN A 46 33.68 -42.05 31.21
N ILE A 47 32.83 -41.03 31.14
CA ILE A 47 31.56 -40.99 31.89
C ILE A 47 30.64 -42.19 31.57
N PRO A 48 30.41 -42.59 30.31
CA PRO A 48 29.56 -43.75 30.03
C PRO A 48 30.06 -45.04 30.70
N LYS A 49 31.39 -45.20 30.83
CA LYS A 49 32.01 -46.32 31.55
C LYS A 49 31.74 -46.22 33.06
N MET A 50 31.86 -45.01 33.64
CA MET A 50 31.51 -44.75 35.04
C MET A 50 30.03 -45.00 35.33
N CYS A 51 29.13 -44.75 34.38
CA CYS A 51 27.72 -45.13 34.51
C CYS A 51 27.54 -46.65 34.59
N ILE A 52 28.25 -47.44 33.77
CA ILE A 52 28.24 -48.91 33.85
C ILE A 52 28.73 -49.37 35.23
N GLU A 53 29.82 -48.78 35.73
CA GLU A 53 30.35 -49.06 37.08
C GLU A 53 29.36 -48.69 38.21
N ALA A 54 28.55 -47.66 38.00
CA ALA A 54 27.46 -47.29 38.90
C ALA A 54 26.24 -48.23 38.79
N GLY A 55 26.29 -49.27 37.96
CA GLY A 55 25.23 -50.26 37.76
C GLY A 55 24.19 -49.88 36.70
N ARG A 56 24.49 -48.90 35.83
CA ARG A 56 23.61 -48.42 34.75
C ARG A 56 23.89 -49.12 33.43
N GLY A 57 22.96 -49.06 32.48
CA GLY A 57 23.14 -49.69 31.17
C GLY A 57 22.90 -51.21 31.15
N LEU A 58 22.63 -51.82 32.31
CA LEU A 58 22.49 -53.27 32.48
C LEU A 58 21.05 -53.73 32.23
N ARG A 59 20.07 -53.01 32.78
CA ARG A 59 18.63 -53.30 32.61
C ARG A 59 18.07 -52.61 31.36
N ARG A 60 18.54 -51.39 31.09
CA ARG A 60 18.17 -50.53 29.96
C ARG A 60 19.42 -49.91 29.37
N VAL A 61 19.30 -49.02 28.39
CA VAL A 61 20.47 -48.45 27.71
C VAL A 61 20.89 -47.12 28.36
N ILE A 62 22.19 -46.83 28.37
CA ILE A 62 22.73 -45.49 28.65
C ILE A 62 22.68 -44.69 27.35
N GLY A 63 21.84 -43.65 27.28
CA GLY A 63 21.81 -42.72 26.15
C GLY A 63 22.81 -41.60 26.34
N CYS A 64 23.74 -41.40 25.42
CA CYS A 64 24.68 -40.27 25.44
C CYS A 64 24.43 -39.39 24.22
N THR A 65 24.01 -38.14 24.45
CA THR A 65 23.74 -37.20 23.36
C THR A 65 24.96 -36.35 23.03
N GLN A 66 25.05 -35.96 21.77
CA GLN A 66 26.09 -35.07 21.24
C GLN A 66 25.42 -34.04 20.31
N PRO A 67 25.87 -32.77 20.32
CA PRO A 67 25.29 -31.75 19.45
C PRO A 67 25.58 -31.98 17.96
N ARG A 68 26.70 -32.66 17.65
CA ARG A 68 27.19 -32.80 16.26
C ARG A 68 27.28 -34.26 15.83
N ARG A 69 26.85 -34.54 14.59
CA ARG A 69 26.90 -35.89 14.00
C ARG A 69 28.31 -36.50 13.98
N ILE A 70 29.32 -35.70 13.62
CA ILE A 70 30.71 -36.17 13.58
C ILE A 70 31.20 -36.52 14.99
N ALA A 71 30.89 -35.68 15.99
CA ALA A 71 31.24 -35.95 17.37
C ALA A 71 30.60 -37.25 17.87
N ALA A 72 29.30 -37.47 17.62
CA ALA A 72 28.61 -38.71 17.96
C ALA A 72 29.29 -39.96 17.36
N LEU A 73 29.71 -39.91 16.08
CA LEU A 73 30.42 -41.02 15.43
C LEU A 73 31.79 -41.26 16.07
N THR A 74 32.60 -40.21 16.21
CA THR A 74 33.96 -40.33 16.75
C THR A 74 33.97 -40.75 18.22
N VAL A 75 33.01 -40.28 19.01
CA VAL A 75 32.85 -40.66 20.42
C VAL A 75 32.43 -42.12 20.54
N ALA A 76 31.44 -42.55 19.74
CA ALA A 76 31.03 -43.95 19.73
C ALA A 76 32.20 -44.88 19.40
N GLU A 77 32.96 -44.56 18.34
CA GLU A 77 34.11 -45.35 17.93
C GLU A 77 35.20 -45.38 19.00
N ARG A 78 35.49 -44.23 19.62
CA ARG A 78 36.47 -44.17 20.70
C ARG A 78 36.08 -44.99 21.92
N ILE A 79 34.80 -44.98 22.31
CA ILE A 79 34.32 -45.79 23.43
C ILE A 79 34.40 -47.30 23.08
N ARG A 80 34.14 -47.69 21.82
CA ARG A 80 34.32 -49.08 21.37
C ARG A 80 35.77 -49.54 21.49
N GLU A 81 36.70 -48.74 20.99
CA GLU A 81 38.14 -49.01 21.09
C GLU A 81 38.56 -49.19 22.55
N GLU A 82 38.13 -48.30 23.45
CA GLU A 82 38.52 -48.34 24.86
C GLU A 82 37.88 -49.49 25.66
N LEU A 83 36.68 -49.94 25.29
CA LEU A 83 35.99 -51.05 25.96
C LEU A 83 36.44 -52.44 25.46
N GLY A 84 37.09 -52.51 24.29
CA GLY A 84 37.46 -53.79 23.66
C GLY A 84 36.26 -54.68 23.29
N GLN A 85 35.04 -54.15 23.34
CA GLN A 85 33.78 -54.83 23.02
C GLN A 85 32.91 -53.94 22.12
N PRO A 86 33.08 -54.00 20.79
CA PRO A 86 32.39 -53.10 19.86
C PRO A 86 30.86 -53.16 19.96
N ASP A 87 30.30 -54.36 20.18
CA ASP A 87 28.85 -54.60 20.27
C ASP A 87 28.20 -53.97 21.52
N ALA A 88 28.99 -53.55 22.51
CA ALA A 88 28.48 -52.87 23.70
C ALA A 88 28.05 -51.42 23.41
N VAL A 89 28.46 -50.83 22.28
CA VAL A 89 28.24 -49.41 21.96
C VAL A 89 27.58 -49.25 20.59
N GLY A 90 26.34 -48.78 20.60
CA GLY A 90 25.60 -48.39 19.40
C GLY A 90 25.75 -46.89 19.10
N CYS A 91 25.64 -46.52 17.83
CA CYS A 91 25.56 -45.12 17.40
C CYS A 91 24.31 -44.90 16.54
N LYS A 92 23.50 -43.90 16.90
CA LYS A 92 22.26 -43.54 16.19
C LYS A 92 22.25 -42.04 15.86
N ILE A 93 22.42 -41.73 14.59
CA ILE A 93 22.35 -40.36 14.06
C ILE A 93 21.42 -40.32 12.85
N ARG A 94 21.08 -39.11 12.38
CA ARG A 94 20.29 -38.97 11.14
C ARG A 94 21.00 -39.71 9.99
N PHE A 95 20.26 -40.57 9.29
CA PHE A 95 20.70 -41.41 8.17
C PHE A 95 21.68 -42.55 8.51
N HIS A 96 21.98 -42.82 9.77
CA HIS A 96 22.85 -43.92 10.16
C HIS A 96 22.48 -44.47 11.54
N ASP A 97 22.05 -45.72 11.59
CA ASP A 97 21.72 -46.44 12.81
C ASP A 97 22.55 -47.74 12.86
N SER A 98 23.36 -47.87 13.91
CA SER A 98 24.18 -49.06 14.20
C SER A 98 23.77 -49.68 15.55
N THR A 99 22.55 -49.41 16.01
CA THR A 99 22.08 -49.90 17.31
C THR A 99 21.56 -51.34 17.23
N GLN A 100 21.85 -52.11 18.27
CA GLN A 100 21.50 -53.51 18.46
C GLN A 100 20.96 -53.72 19.88
N ARG A 101 20.37 -54.89 20.17
CA ARG A 101 19.72 -55.17 21.46
C ARG A 101 20.74 -55.32 22.59
N GLU A 102 21.95 -55.73 22.24
CA GLU A 102 23.09 -56.04 23.08
C GLU A 102 23.78 -54.77 23.61
N ASN A 103 23.60 -53.62 22.95
CA ASN A 103 24.27 -52.38 23.33
C ASN A 103 23.94 -51.98 24.79
N LEU A 104 24.97 -51.61 25.54
CA LEU A 104 24.88 -50.99 26.88
C LEU A 104 24.81 -49.47 26.76
N ILE A 105 25.54 -48.91 25.80
CA ILE A 105 25.63 -47.47 25.53
C ILE A 105 25.08 -47.20 24.12
N ARG A 106 24.27 -46.15 23.99
CA ARG A 106 23.84 -45.61 22.71
C ARG A 106 24.28 -44.15 22.62
N VAL A 107 25.25 -43.89 21.76
CA VAL A 107 25.63 -42.52 21.41
C VAL A 107 24.70 -42.03 20.31
N MET A 108 24.16 -40.82 20.46
CA MET A 108 23.22 -40.26 19.49
C MET A 108 23.35 -38.75 19.42
N THR A 109 22.69 -38.13 18.43
CA THR A 109 22.55 -36.67 18.42
C THR A 109 21.36 -36.23 19.28
N ASP A 110 21.40 -35.01 19.84
CA ASP A 110 20.30 -34.46 20.66
C ASP A 110 18.93 -34.56 19.96
N GLY A 111 18.88 -34.23 18.66
CA GLY A 111 17.66 -34.31 17.87
C GLY A 111 17.08 -35.73 17.71
N ILE A 112 17.91 -36.78 17.82
CA ILE A 112 17.42 -38.17 17.80
C ILE A 112 16.75 -38.50 19.12
N LEU A 113 17.34 -38.12 20.26
CA LEU A 113 16.72 -38.32 21.56
C LEU A 113 15.40 -37.54 21.67
N LEU A 114 15.37 -36.31 21.15
CA LEU A 114 14.17 -35.49 21.12
C LEU A 114 13.05 -36.16 20.30
N ALA A 115 13.36 -36.67 19.10
CA ALA A 115 12.39 -37.40 18.28
C ALA A 115 11.89 -38.68 18.97
N GLU A 116 12.77 -39.43 19.64
CA GLU A 116 12.36 -40.59 20.44
C GLU A 116 11.47 -40.20 21.62
N ALA A 117 11.72 -39.07 22.27
CA ALA A 117 10.90 -38.57 23.36
C ALA A 117 9.49 -38.17 22.90
N GLN A 118 9.31 -37.77 21.64
CA GLN A 118 7.97 -37.52 21.08
C GLN A 118 7.17 -38.81 20.88
N GLY A 119 7.81 -39.85 20.34
CA GLY A 119 7.15 -41.16 20.16
C GLY A 119 6.98 -41.94 21.46
N GLN A 120 7.90 -41.75 22.42
CA GLN A 120 7.92 -42.41 23.72
C GLN A 120 8.21 -41.39 24.84
N PRO A 121 7.20 -40.63 25.31
CA PRO A 121 7.40 -39.55 26.31
C PRO A 121 8.06 -39.96 27.61
N ASN A 122 7.92 -41.24 28.00
CA ASN A 122 8.53 -41.78 29.23
C ASN A 122 9.96 -42.31 29.04
N LEU A 123 10.49 -42.31 27.81
CA LEU A 123 11.83 -42.78 27.43
C LEU A 123 12.23 -44.10 28.10
N ARG A 124 11.30 -45.07 28.11
CA ARG A 124 11.44 -46.34 28.86
C ARG A 124 12.59 -47.22 28.38
N SER A 125 13.15 -46.94 27.20
CA SER A 125 14.34 -47.60 26.67
C SER A 125 15.63 -47.25 27.43
N TYR A 126 15.62 -46.17 28.22
CA TYR A 126 16.79 -45.67 28.93
C TYR A 126 16.63 -45.76 30.45
N ASP A 127 17.73 -46.07 31.15
CA ASP A 127 17.86 -45.89 32.61
C ASP A 127 18.75 -44.71 32.99
N THR A 128 19.55 -44.22 32.03
CA THR A 128 20.50 -43.11 32.20
C THR A 128 20.57 -42.33 30.90
N ILE A 129 20.49 -41.01 31.00
CA ILE A 129 20.68 -40.08 29.89
C ILE A 129 21.83 -39.13 30.26
N ILE A 130 22.78 -39.01 29.35
CA ILE A 130 23.89 -38.06 29.42
C ILE A 130 23.64 -37.02 28.33
N ILE A 131 23.42 -35.78 28.73
CA ILE A 131 23.39 -34.61 27.84
C ILE A 131 24.80 -34.01 27.88
N ASP A 132 25.60 -34.35 26.87
CA ASP A 132 26.99 -33.91 26.77
C ASP A 132 27.08 -32.54 26.09
N GLU A 133 28.12 -31.77 26.39
CA GLU A 133 28.38 -30.47 25.75
C GLU A 133 27.21 -29.47 25.90
N ALA A 134 26.52 -29.47 27.05
CA ALA A 134 25.35 -28.63 27.30
C ALA A 134 25.64 -27.12 27.18
N HIS A 135 26.91 -26.72 27.26
CA HIS A 135 27.37 -25.36 27.01
C HIS A 135 27.19 -24.88 25.56
N GLU A 136 26.99 -25.76 24.58
CA GLU A 136 26.63 -25.33 23.22
C GLU A 136 25.25 -24.64 23.18
N ARG A 137 24.38 -24.89 24.18
CA ARG A 137 23.06 -24.26 24.35
C ARG A 137 22.24 -24.24 23.05
N SER A 138 22.27 -25.39 22.35
CA SER A 138 21.48 -25.60 21.14
C SER A 138 19.99 -25.68 21.47
N LEU A 139 19.15 -25.40 20.48
CA LEU A 139 17.70 -25.45 20.64
C LEU A 139 17.22 -26.83 21.13
N ASN A 140 17.81 -27.91 20.59
CA ASN A 140 17.44 -29.28 20.98
C ASN A 140 17.84 -29.59 22.43
N ILE A 141 19.02 -29.13 22.87
CA ILE A 141 19.49 -29.32 24.24
C ILE A 141 18.55 -28.62 25.22
N ASP A 142 18.20 -27.35 24.97
CA ASP A 142 17.34 -26.59 25.89
C ASP A 142 15.93 -27.19 26.00
N VAL A 143 15.36 -27.69 24.89
CA VAL A 143 14.09 -28.42 24.91
C VAL A 143 14.20 -29.74 25.67
N LEU A 144 15.26 -30.51 25.43
CA LEU A 144 15.51 -31.76 26.14
C LEU A 144 15.65 -31.52 27.64
N LEU A 145 16.41 -30.50 28.08
CA LEU A 145 16.58 -30.19 29.50
C LEU A 145 15.24 -29.91 30.18
N GLY A 146 14.36 -29.12 29.55
CA GLY A 146 13.02 -28.88 30.09
C GLY A 146 12.14 -30.14 30.11
N MET A 147 12.21 -30.98 29.09
CA MET A 147 11.51 -32.27 29.08
C MET A 147 12.03 -33.19 30.19
N MET A 148 13.35 -33.23 30.39
CA MET A 148 13.98 -34.03 31.45
C MET A 148 13.60 -33.52 32.83
N ARG A 149 13.48 -32.20 33.03
CA ARG A 149 13.04 -31.63 34.30
C ARG A 149 11.67 -32.18 34.73
N GLN A 150 10.72 -32.22 33.80
CA GLN A 150 9.40 -32.80 34.04
C GLN A 150 9.45 -34.34 34.17
N LEU A 151 10.29 -34.99 33.35
CA LEU A 151 10.37 -36.45 33.31
C LEU A 151 10.97 -37.04 34.59
N ILE A 152 12.02 -36.45 35.14
CA ILE A 152 12.75 -36.96 36.33
C ILE A 152 11.90 -36.88 37.60
N GLU A 153 10.96 -35.93 37.67
CA GLU A 153 9.98 -35.88 38.76
C GLU A 153 9.07 -37.12 38.75
N ARG A 154 8.73 -37.64 37.56
CA ARG A 154 7.87 -38.81 37.36
C ARG A 154 8.64 -40.14 37.32
N ARG A 155 9.88 -40.12 36.81
CA ARG A 155 10.75 -41.28 36.58
C ARG A 155 11.96 -41.23 37.52
N ARG A 156 11.72 -41.51 38.80
CA ARG A 156 12.78 -41.52 39.83
C ARG A 156 13.87 -42.57 39.58
N ASP A 157 13.61 -43.57 38.73
CA ASP A 157 14.56 -44.60 38.32
C ASP A 157 15.56 -44.12 37.24
N LEU A 158 15.20 -43.08 36.48
CA LEU A 158 16.03 -42.48 35.43
C LEU A 158 17.09 -41.57 36.05
N LYS A 159 18.35 -41.74 35.63
CA LYS A 159 19.43 -40.80 35.96
C LYS A 159 19.67 -39.83 34.82
N LEU A 160 19.89 -38.56 35.15
CA LEU A 160 20.33 -37.54 34.21
C LEU A 160 21.72 -37.06 34.60
N LEU A 161 22.59 -37.03 33.60
CA LEU A 161 23.89 -36.41 33.71
C LEU A 161 24.00 -35.28 32.70
N ILE A 162 24.47 -34.12 33.13
CA ILE A 162 24.68 -32.95 32.28
C ILE A 162 26.16 -32.60 32.33
N THR A 163 26.83 -32.55 31.17
CA THR A 163 28.23 -32.11 31.12
C THR A 163 28.35 -30.72 30.50
N SER A 164 29.26 -29.92 31.04
CA SER A 164 29.57 -28.59 30.55
C SER A 164 31.08 -28.34 30.58
N ALA A 165 31.57 -27.52 29.64
CA ALA A 165 32.94 -27.02 29.65
C ALA A 165 33.04 -25.58 30.18
N THR A 166 31.91 -24.96 30.53
CA THR A 166 31.84 -23.57 30.99
C THR A 166 31.29 -23.47 32.41
N LEU A 167 31.54 -22.34 33.05
CA LEU A 167 31.09 -21.97 34.41
C LEU A 167 29.56 -21.76 34.54
N ASP A 168 28.76 -21.96 33.48
CA ASP A 168 27.29 -21.83 33.55
C ASP A 168 26.60 -23.04 34.22
N THR A 169 27.37 -23.90 34.92
CA THR A 169 26.87 -25.09 35.64
C THR A 169 25.90 -24.74 36.76
N GLU A 170 26.04 -23.56 37.35
CA GLU A 170 25.13 -23.04 38.38
C GLU A 170 23.69 -22.85 37.88
N LYS A 171 23.51 -22.45 36.61
CA LYS A 171 22.15 -22.36 36.05
C LYS A 171 21.53 -23.73 35.89
N PHE A 172 22.30 -24.71 35.40
CA PHE A 172 21.82 -26.08 35.31
C PHE A 172 21.49 -26.65 36.69
N SER A 173 22.32 -26.37 37.71
CA SER A 173 22.10 -26.84 39.07
C SER A 173 20.79 -26.30 39.62
N ARG A 174 20.59 -24.98 39.58
CA ARG A 174 19.34 -24.33 39.99
C ARG A 174 18.13 -24.86 39.23
N HIS A 175 18.24 -25.04 37.91
CA HIS A 175 17.16 -25.58 37.08
C HIS A 175 16.70 -26.98 37.54
N PHE A 176 17.62 -27.83 37.99
CA PHE A 176 17.31 -29.17 38.48
C PHE A 176 17.17 -29.27 40.01
N GLY A 177 16.91 -28.16 40.71
CA GLY A 177 16.67 -28.15 42.16
C GLY A 177 17.96 -28.26 42.97
N ASN A 178 18.97 -27.48 42.59
CA ASN A 178 20.31 -27.45 43.18
C ASN A 178 21.03 -28.81 43.10
N ALA A 179 21.00 -29.42 41.92
CA ALA A 179 21.70 -30.67 41.66
C ALA A 179 23.23 -30.51 41.91
N PRO A 180 23.92 -31.55 42.43
CA PRO A 180 25.33 -31.47 42.73
C PRO A 180 26.15 -31.17 41.48
N ILE A 181 27.16 -30.32 41.65
CA ILE A 181 28.16 -29.99 40.63
C ILE A 181 29.47 -30.62 41.06
N ILE A 182 30.08 -31.42 40.18
CA ILE A 182 31.45 -31.91 40.35
C ILE A 182 32.33 -31.25 39.30
N GLU A 183 33.39 -30.59 39.75
CA GLU A 183 34.36 -29.93 38.88
C GLU A 183 35.60 -30.81 38.65
N VAL A 184 35.91 -31.02 37.37
CA VAL A 184 37.08 -31.72 36.89
C VAL A 184 38.02 -30.70 36.27
N SER A 185 38.98 -30.24 37.06
CA SER A 185 40.03 -29.32 36.63
C SER A 185 40.85 -29.93 35.49
N GLY A 186 40.99 -29.19 34.39
CA GLY A 186 41.81 -29.59 33.24
C GLY A 186 43.31 -29.43 33.51
N ARG A 187 44.13 -30.00 32.61
CA ARG A 187 45.56 -29.66 32.48
C ARG A 187 45.70 -28.54 31.44
N SER A 188 45.24 -27.33 31.75
CA SER A 188 45.44 -26.17 30.87
C SER A 188 46.79 -25.51 31.17
N TYR A 189 47.61 -25.30 30.14
CA TYR A 189 48.82 -24.50 30.26
C TYR A 189 48.48 -23.00 30.23
N PRO A 190 49.26 -22.13 30.90
CA PRO A 190 49.05 -20.69 30.85
C PRO A 190 49.04 -20.14 29.42
N VAL A 191 48.14 -19.18 29.16
CA VAL A 191 48.03 -18.45 27.89
C VAL A 191 48.37 -16.98 28.12
N GLU A 192 49.41 -16.49 27.43
CA GLU A 192 49.76 -15.07 27.43
C GLU A 192 48.79 -14.30 26.51
N MET A 193 48.18 -13.23 27.02
CA MET A 193 47.24 -12.40 26.26
C MET A 193 47.94 -11.14 25.73
N ARG A 194 47.89 -10.91 24.41
CA ARG A 194 48.42 -9.70 23.76
C ARG A 194 47.32 -8.96 23.00
N TYR A 195 47.04 -7.71 23.38
CA TYR A 195 46.02 -6.89 22.73
C TYR A 195 46.63 -5.98 21.65
N ARG A 196 46.00 -5.94 20.47
CA ARG A 196 46.41 -5.14 19.30
C ARG A 196 45.19 -4.46 18.68
N PRO A 197 44.57 -3.47 19.36
CA PRO A 197 43.46 -2.72 18.79
C PRO A 197 43.86 -2.02 17.49
N PRO A 198 42.89 -1.72 16.59
CA PRO A 198 43.17 -0.94 15.38
C PRO A 198 43.71 0.44 15.76
N ARG A 199 44.81 0.87 15.15
CA ARG A 199 45.35 2.22 15.30
C ARG A 199 44.62 3.18 14.36
N PRO A 200 44.68 4.51 14.58
CA PRO A 200 44.10 5.50 13.66
C PRO A 200 44.61 5.36 12.22
N GLU A 201 45.82 4.82 12.04
CA GLU A 201 46.48 4.57 10.75
C GLU A 201 45.98 3.29 10.05
N ASP A 202 45.28 2.42 10.80
CA ASP A 202 44.78 1.14 10.32
C ASP A 202 43.31 1.24 9.81
N THR A 203 42.72 2.45 9.70
CA THR A 203 41.32 2.63 9.21
C THR A 203 41.10 2.16 7.79
N GLU A 204 42.13 2.21 6.94
CA GLU A 204 42.05 1.74 5.54
C GLU A 204 42.36 0.25 5.41
N LYS A 205 42.92 -0.39 6.45
CA LYS A 205 43.34 -1.79 6.40
C LYS A 205 42.18 -2.75 6.64
N SER A 206 42.14 -3.80 5.84
CA SER A 206 41.15 -4.87 6.00
C SER A 206 41.46 -5.73 7.24
N LEU A 207 40.45 -6.46 7.73
CA LEU A 207 40.62 -7.41 8.83
C LEU A 207 41.63 -8.52 8.48
N ALA A 208 41.67 -8.92 7.20
CA ALA A 208 42.59 -9.92 6.68
C ALA A 208 44.04 -9.41 6.70
N GLU A 209 44.27 -8.15 6.33
CA GLU A 209 45.59 -7.51 6.39
C GLU A 209 46.13 -7.44 7.83
N ARG A 210 45.30 -6.98 8.78
CA ARG A 210 45.68 -6.91 10.20
C ARG A 210 46.00 -8.29 10.81
N ALA A 211 45.26 -9.31 10.41
CA ALA A 211 45.53 -10.69 10.82
C ALA A 211 46.86 -11.19 10.22
N ALA A 212 47.12 -10.93 8.94
CA ALA A 212 48.37 -11.29 8.27
C ALA A 212 49.59 -10.56 8.87
N GLU A 213 49.48 -9.26 9.20
CA GLU A 213 50.53 -8.52 9.91
C GLU A 213 50.88 -9.17 11.25
N THR A 214 49.86 -9.59 12.00
CA THR A 214 50.05 -10.25 13.30
C THR A 214 50.69 -11.63 13.14
N VAL A 215 50.34 -12.37 12.07
CA VAL A 215 51.03 -13.60 11.70
C VAL A 215 52.51 -13.32 11.42
N ASN A 216 52.85 -12.26 10.68
CA ASN A 216 54.24 -11.91 10.38
C ASN A 216 55.04 -11.62 11.66
N ILE A 217 54.43 -10.94 12.64
CA ILE A 217 55.03 -10.74 13.97
C ILE A 217 55.33 -12.09 14.63
N ILE A 218 54.37 -13.02 14.66
CA ILE A 218 54.56 -14.36 15.24
C ILE A 218 55.68 -15.14 14.53
N LEU A 219 55.79 -15.01 13.20
CA LEU A 219 56.84 -15.66 12.41
C LEU A 219 58.23 -15.08 12.68
N ASN A 220 58.32 -13.79 12.98
CA ASN A 220 59.57 -13.12 13.31
C ASN A 220 60.02 -13.42 14.75
N GLU A 221 59.08 -13.53 15.69
CA GLU A 221 59.37 -13.81 17.10
C GLU A 221 59.70 -15.29 17.38
N SER A 222 59.15 -16.22 16.60
CA SER A 222 59.33 -17.65 16.87
C SER A 222 59.36 -18.50 15.59
N ARG A 223 60.24 -19.51 15.58
CA ARG A 223 60.37 -20.49 14.49
C ARG A 223 59.53 -21.77 14.68
N SER A 224 58.91 -21.97 15.85
CA SER A 224 58.17 -23.20 16.19
C SER A 224 56.76 -22.92 16.73
N GLY A 225 55.88 -23.93 16.67
CA GLY A 225 54.49 -23.87 17.18
C GLY A 225 53.49 -23.37 16.16
N ASP A 226 52.39 -24.10 15.95
CA ASP A 226 51.43 -23.79 14.88
C ASP A 226 50.52 -22.60 15.25
N ILE A 227 49.94 -21.98 14.21
CA ILE A 227 49.15 -20.76 14.31
C ILE A 227 47.70 -21.05 13.94
N LEU A 228 46.75 -20.55 14.73
CA LEU A 228 45.31 -20.56 14.44
C LEU A 228 44.80 -19.12 14.34
N VAL A 229 44.27 -18.75 13.18
CA VAL A 229 43.68 -17.42 12.94
C VAL A 229 42.17 -17.56 12.86
N PHE A 230 41.42 -16.81 13.67
CA PHE A 230 39.97 -16.76 13.61
C PHE A 230 39.51 -15.63 12.69
N GLN A 231 38.79 -15.97 11.62
CA GLN A 231 38.16 -15.03 10.70
C GLN A 231 36.63 -15.17 10.70
N PRO A 232 35.85 -14.09 10.50
CA PRO A 232 34.40 -14.15 10.64
C PRO A 232 33.71 -14.81 9.43
N THR A 233 34.23 -14.67 8.21
CA THR A 233 33.61 -15.22 6.99
C THR A 233 34.58 -16.01 6.10
N GLU A 234 34.02 -16.78 5.15
CA GLU A 234 34.81 -17.50 4.14
C GLU A 234 35.62 -16.54 3.25
N GLN A 235 35.07 -15.36 2.95
CA GLN A 235 35.76 -14.34 2.16
C GLN A 235 37.01 -13.84 2.90
N ASP A 236 36.88 -13.54 4.19
CA ASP A 236 38.01 -13.08 5.02
C ASP A 236 39.09 -14.17 5.15
N ILE A 237 38.68 -15.45 5.23
CA ILE A 237 39.61 -16.59 5.21
C ILE A 237 40.43 -16.59 3.92
N ARG A 238 39.76 -16.47 2.77
CA ARG A 238 40.42 -16.50 1.45
C ARG A 238 41.33 -15.29 1.23
N GLU A 239 40.91 -14.12 1.67
CA GLU A 239 41.72 -12.90 1.60
C GLU A 239 42.98 -13.03 2.47
N THR A 240 42.82 -13.49 3.72
CA THR A 240 43.94 -13.74 4.64
C THR A 240 44.89 -14.81 4.09
N GLU A 241 44.34 -15.90 3.54
CA GLU A 241 45.10 -16.96 2.88
C GLU A 241 45.94 -16.40 1.73
N LYS A 242 45.34 -15.58 0.86
CA LYS A 242 46.02 -14.98 -0.28
C LYS A 242 47.18 -14.07 0.16
N ILE A 243 46.95 -13.20 1.14
CA ILE A 243 47.99 -12.29 1.66
C ILE A 243 49.16 -13.09 2.25
N ILE A 244 48.87 -14.06 3.14
CA ILE A 244 49.92 -14.86 3.78
C ILE A 244 50.67 -15.74 2.78
N TYR A 245 49.95 -16.35 1.83
CA TYR A 245 50.58 -17.21 0.82
C TYR A 245 51.55 -16.44 -0.08
N ASN A 246 51.22 -15.21 -0.47
CA ASN A 246 52.09 -14.37 -1.29
C ASN A 246 53.42 -14.01 -0.59
N HIS A 247 53.41 -13.85 0.73
CA HIS A 247 54.62 -13.50 1.49
C HIS A 247 55.37 -14.72 2.06
N HIS A 248 54.66 -15.82 2.36
CA HIS A 248 55.18 -16.92 3.18
C HIS A 248 54.77 -18.33 2.72
N GLY A 249 54.20 -18.49 1.52
CA GLY A 249 53.67 -19.77 1.02
C GLY A 249 54.70 -20.92 0.96
N GLU A 250 55.99 -20.61 0.81
CA GLU A 250 57.05 -21.62 0.82
C GLU A 250 57.41 -22.09 2.25
N ARG A 251 57.21 -21.24 3.25
CA ARG A 251 57.60 -21.48 4.66
C ARG A 251 56.47 -22.09 5.50
N LEU A 252 55.21 -21.87 5.12
CA LEU A 252 54.03 -22.28 5.88
C LEU A 252 53.15 -23.27 5.12
N ASN A 253 52.56 -24.21 5.85
CA ASN A 253 51.42 -24.98 5.36
C ASN A 253 50.12 -24.25 5.75
N VAL A 254 49.61 -23.42 4.84
CA VAL A 254 48.37 -22.65 5.04
C VAL A 254 47.16 -23.54 4.78
N VAL A 255 46.26 -23.66 5.77
CA VAL A 255 45.10 -24.56 5.74
C VAL A 255 43.83 -23.77 6.08
N PRO A 256 42.92 -23.53 5.12
CA PRO A 256 41.62 -22.94 5.43
C PRO A 256 40.71 -23.96 6.14
N LEU A 257 39.91 -23.52 7.10
CA LEU A 257 38.98 -24.37 7.86
C LEU A 257 37.63 -23.68 8.12
N TYR A 258 36.62 -23.99 7.32
CA TYR A 258 35.25 -23.50 7.48
C TYR A 258 34.22 -24.59 7.17
N ALA A 259 33.01 -24.45 7.71
CA ALA A 259 31.99 -25.52 7.74
C ALA A 259 31.65 -26.13 6.36
N ARG A 260 31.77 -25.35 5.28
CA ARG A 260 31.43 -25.77 3.90
C ARG A 260 32.50 -26.66 3.25
N LEU A 261 33.71 -26.73 3.80
CA LEU A 261 34.80 -27.49 3.20
C LEU A 261 34.49 -29.00 3.15
N PRO A 262 34.92 -29.72 2.09
CA PRO A 262 34.87 -31.19 2.06
C PRO A 262 35.60 -31.82 3.24
N ALA A 263 35.10 -32.96 3.74
CA ALA A 263 35.67 -33.64 4.91
C ALA A 263 37.15 -34.02 4.73
N SER A 264 37.56 -34.41 3.51
CA SER A 264 38.96 -34.69 3.18
C SER A 264 39.86 -33.46 3.32
N GLN A 265 39.35 -32.27 3.02
CA GLN A 265 40.09 -31.02 3.18
C GLN A 265 40.10 -30.56 4.65
N GLN A 266 39.00 -30.75 5.39
CA GLN A 266 38.97 -30.49 6.83
C GLN A 266 39.98 -31.39 7.58
N GLY A 267 40.13 -32.64 7.16
CA GLY A 267 41.11 -33.59 7.70
C GLY A 267 42.55 -33.07 7.69
N ARG A 268 42.92 -32.22 6.73
CA ARG A 268 44.27 -31.62 6.62
C ARG A 268 44.63 -30.75 7.83
N ALA A 269 43.63 -30.16 8.51
CA ALA A 269 43.88 -29.38 9.72
C ALA A 269 44.41 -30.25 10.88
N PHE A 270 44.06 -31.54 10.91
CA PHE A 270 44.39 -32.48 11.98
C PHE A 270 45.68 -33.27 11.73
N ALA A 271 46.29 -33.16 10.55
CA ALA A 271 47.53 -33.85 10.23
C ALA A 271 48.67 -33.40 11.17
N LEU A 272 49.47 -34.38 11.62
CA LEU A 272 50.67 -34.20 12.44
C LEU A 272 51.92 -34.30 11.56
N GLY A 273 52.91 -33.44 11.80
CA GLY A 273 54.19 -33.40 11.07
C GLY A 273 54.17 -32.55 9.79
N GLY A 274 55.36 -32.12 9.35
CA GLY A 274 55.56 -31.27 8.15
C GLY A 274 56.06 -29.85 8.45
N ARG A 275 55.89 -28.93 7.49
CA ARG A 275 56.16 -27.48 7.66
C ARG A 275 55.21 -26.89 8.71
N ARG A 276 55.61 -25.80 9.36
CA ARG A 276 54.79 -25.07 10.35
C ARG A 276 53.41 -24.78 9.78
N LYS A 277 52.37 -25.16 10.53
CA LYS A 277 50.98 -25.09 10.07
C LYS A 277 50.34 -23.77 10.48
N LEU A 278 49.62 -23.17 9.55
CA LEU A 278 48.80 -21.99 9.78
C LEU A 278 47.37 -22.32 9.38
N VAL A 279 46.49 -22.46 10.36
CA VAL A 279 45.07 -22.73 10.14
C VAL A 279 44.30 -21.42 10.19
N ILE A 280 43.54 -21.11 9.14
CA ILE A 280 42.65 -19.93 9.11
C ILE A 280 41.21 -20.43 9.16
N ALA A 281 40.54 -20.19 10.27
CA ALA A 281 39.27 -20.84 10.59
C ALA A 281 38.15 -19.87 10.96
N THR A 282 36.90 -20.28 10.77
CA THR A 282 35.77 -19.65 11.46
C THR A 282 35.66 -20.19 12.89
N ASN A 283 34.58 -19.83 13.60
CA ASN A 283 34.18 -20.43 14.89
C ASN A 283 34.04 -21.97 14.88
N VAL A 284 34.20 -22.66 13.73
CA VAL A 284 34.26 -24.12 13.66
C VAL A 284 35.38 -24.71 14.53
N ALA A 285 36.48 -23.98 14.71
CA ALA A 285 37.61 -24.38 15.55
C ALA A 285 37.46 -23.98 17.04
N GLU A 286 36.40 -23.27 17.41
CA GLU A 286 36.24 -22.64 18.73
C GLU A 286 35.88 -23.62 19.85
N THR A 287 35.07 -24.65 19.58
CA THR A 287 34.54 -25.58 20.59
C THR A 287 34.91 -27.02 20.29
N SER A 288 34.35 -27.59 19.22
CA SER A 288 34.24 -29.05 19.07
C SER A 288 35.35 -29.73 18.25
N LEU A 289 36.37 -28.98 17.82
CA LEU A 289 37.54 -29.52 17.11
C LEU A 289 38.83 -29.18 17.87
N THR A 290 39.63 -30.19 18.15
CA THR A 290 40.95 -30.04 18.75
C THR A 290 42.01 -30.15 17.67
N ILE A 291 42.56 -29.01 17.25
CA ILE A 291 43.66 -28.98 16.29
C ILE A 291 44.96 -29.19 17.08
N PRO A 292 45.72 -30.26 16.81
CA PRO A 292 46.98 -30.49 17.50
C PRO A 292 48.05 -29.52 17.03
N GLY A 293 48.97 -29.15 17.94
CA GLY A 293 50.17 -28.35 17.66
C GLY A 293 49.99 -26.83 17.76
N ILE A 294 48.77 -26.33 18.00
CA ILE A 294 48.49 -24.89 18.07
C ILE A 294 49.15 -24.28 19.32
N ARG A 295 50.03 -23.31 19.09
CA ARG A 295 50.70 -22.52 20.15
C ARG A 295 50.38 -21.03 20.07
N TYR A 296 49.95 -20.55 18.92
CA TYR A 296 49.57 -19.15 18.72
C TYR A 296 48.14 -19.06 18.20
N VAL A 297 47.36 -18.16 18.80
CA VAL A 297 46.01 -17.81 18.32
C VAL A 297 46.00 -16.34 17.93
N VAL A 298 45.44 -16.03 16.76
CA VAL A 298 45.09 -14.66 16.34
C VAL A 298 43.57 -14.58 16.31
N ASP A 299 42.99 -13.82 17.24
CA ASP A 299 41.55 -13.62 17.37
C ASP A 299 41.14 -12.24 16.89
N THR A 300 40.39 -12.21 15.78
CA THR A 300 39.80 -10.98 15.24
C THR A 300 38.68 -10.43 16.12
N GLY A 301 38.12 -11.23 17.03
CA GLY A 301 37.05 -10.82 17.94
C GLY A 301 35.67 -10.77 17.28
N LEU A 302 35.55 -11.20 16.03
CA LEU A 302 34.32 -11.20 15.26
C LEU A 302 33.89 -12.63 14.88
N ALA A 303 32.58 -12.82 14.68
CA ALA A 303 32.01 -14.04 14.14
C ALA A 303 30.70 -13.75 13.40
N ARG A 304 30.34 -14.61 12.44
CA ARG A 304 28.96 -14.65 11.94
C ARG A 304 28.07 -15.37 12.93
N ILE A 305 27.10 -14.65 13.48
CA ILE A 305 26.16 -15.17 14.48
C ILE A 305 24.75 -15.15 13.88
N SER A 306 24.05 -16.28 13.94
CA SER A 306 22.66 -16.35 13.48
C SER A 306 21.76 -15.49 14.36
N GLN A 307 20.95 -14.64 13.74
CA GLN A 307 19.92 -13.84 14.39
C GLN A 307 18.59 -13.97 13.65
N TYR A 308 17.54 -14.18 14.43
CA TYR A 308 16.16 -14.07 13.99
C TYR A 308 15.50 -12.87 14.66
N SER A 309 14.84 -12.04 13.87
CA SER A 309 14.01 -10.95 14.39
C SER A 309 12.54 -11.38 14.29
N PRO A 310 11.83 -11.65 15.41
CA PRO A 310 10.44 -12.09 15.36
C PRO A 310 9.50 -11.08 14.67
N ALA A 311 9.65 -9.79 14.98
CA ALA A 311 8.84 -8.72 14.37
C ALA A 311 8.98 -8.69 12.84
N SER A 312 10.22 -8.87 12.36
CA SER A 312 10.50 -8.89 10.93
C SER A 312 10.39 -10.28 10.30
N ARG A 313 10.36 -11.37 11.07
CA ARG A 313 10.52 -12.76 10.60
C ARG A 313 11.67 -12.97 9.62
N ILE A 314 12.72 -12.17 9.77
CA ILE A 314 13.91 -12.23 8.92
C ILE A 314 14.99 -12.97 9.69
N HIS A 315 15.59 -13.95 9.03
CA HIS A 315 16.84 -14.55 9.45
C HIS A 315 18.00 -13.77 8.84
N GLY A 316 18.92 -13.33 9.70
CA GLY A 316 20.18 -12.70 9.34
C GLY A 316 21.36 -13.51 9.87
N LEU A 317 22.51 -13.35 9.23
CA LEU A 317 23.79 -13.89 9.69
C LEU A 317 24.83 -12.76 9.72
N PRO A 318 24.59 -11.69 10.51
CA PRO A 318 25.50 -10.56 10.62
C PRO A 318 26.85 -10.99 11.22
N VAL A 319 27.89 -10.26 10.83
CA VAL A 319 29.19 -10.31 11.52
C VAL A 319 29.07 -9.42 12.76
N MET A 320 29.36 -9.97 13.93
CA MET A 320 29.25 -9.26 15.21
C MET A 320 30.43 -9.57 16.14
N PRO A 321 30.66 -8.73 17.17
CA PRO A 321 31.56 -9.05 18.27
C PRO A 321 31.19 -10.35 18.98
N ILE A 322 32.19 -11.18 19.29
CA ILE A 322 32.02 -12.40 20.10
C ILE A 322 31.89 -12.07 21.58
N SER A 323 31.22 -12.95 22.35
CA SER A 323 31.13 -12.84 23.81
C SER A 323 32.49 -13.05 24.50
N ARG A 324 32.59 -12.65 25.77
CA ARG A 324 33.79 -12.89 26.60
C ARG A 324 34.09 -14.38 26.73
N ALA A 325 33.07 -15.21 26.93
CA ALA A 325 33.21 -16.66 26.98
C ALA A 325 33.79 -17.23 25.67
N SER A 326 33.27 -16.82 24.50
CA SER A 326 33.82 -17.22 23.20
C SER A 326 35.28 -16.76 23.02
N ALA A 327 35.60 -15.53 23.40
CA ALA A 327 36.97 -15.01 23.34
C ALA A 327 37.95 -15.82 24.21
N ASN A 328 37.50 -16.29 25.38
CA ASN A 328 38.29 -17.12 26.28
C ASN A 328 38.44 -18.55 25.73
N GLN A 329 37.39 -19.12 25.13
CA GLN A 329 37.46 -20.42 24.46
C GLN A 329 38.42 -20.42 23.26
N ARG A 330 38.44 -19.33 22.48
CA ARG A 330 39.41 -19.13 21.38
C ARG A 330 40.84 -19.05 21.91
N ALA A 331 41.08 -18.28 22.98
CA ALA A 331 42.38 -18.20 23.62
C ALA A 331 42.85 -19.56 24.16
N GLY A 332 41.94 -20.33 24.78
CA GLY A 332 42.24 -21.68 25.27
C GLY A 332 42.70 -22.68 24.20
N ARG A 333 42.54 -22.38 22.90
CA ARG A 333 43.00 -23.26 21.82
C ARG A 333 44.52 -23.36 21.72
N CYS A 334 45.27 -22.36 22.19
CA CYS A 334 46.74 -22.44 22.25
C CYS A 334 47.30 -22.95 23.58
N GLY A 335 46.48 -23.14 24.62
CA GLY A 335 46.90 -23.58 25.95
C GLY A 335 46.79 -25.09 26.21
N ARG A 336 46.63 -25.93 25.18
CA ARG A 336 46.29 -27.35 25.33
C ARG A 336 47.49 -28.28 25.43
N THR A 337 48.51 -28.07 24.61
CA THR A 337 49.71 -28.93 24.55
C THR A 337 50.93 -28.30 25.23
N GLY A 338 50.86 -27.03 25.59
CA GLY A 338 51.94 -26.26 26.22
C GLY A 338 51.56 -24.78 26.34
N ASN A 339 52.47 -23.96 26.87
CA ASN A 339 52.27 -22.51 27.00
C ASN A 339 52.03 -21.87 25.64
N GLY A 340 50.93 -21.13 25.52
CA GLY A 340 50.49 -20.50 24.28
C GLY A 340 50.40 -18.97 24.39
N VAL A 341 50.30 -18.30 23.23
CA VAL A 341 50.10 -16.84 23.15
C VAL A 341 48.85 -16.56 22.31
N CYS A 342 47.96 -15.71 22.81
CA CYS A 342 46.76 -15.28 22.10
C CYS A 342 46.82 -13.78 21.81
N TYR A 343 46.83 -13.44 20.52
CA TYR A 343 46.76 -12.09 20.00
C TYR A 343 45.31 -11.71 19.72
N ARG A 344 44.79 -10.70 20.41
CA ARG A 344 43.44 -10.15 20.21
C ARG A 344 43.53 -8.86 19.40
N LEU A 345 42.87 -8.79 18.25
CA LEU A 345 42.90 -7.61 17.36
C LEU A 345 41.93 -6.49 17.78
N TYR A 346 41.62 -6.42 19.06
CA TYR A 346 40.68 -5.48 19.70
C TYR A 346 41.25 -5.12 21.08
N SER A 347 40.74 -4.05 21.71
CA SER A 347 41.24 -3.59 23.01
C SER A 347 40.70 -4.45 24.16
N GLU A 348 41.39 -4.43 25.29
CA GLU A 348 40.89 -5.06 26.51
C GLU A 348 39.62 -4.38 27.03
N GLU A 349 39.53 -3.05 26.88
CA GLU A 349 38.34 -2.27 27.23
C GLU A 349 37.12 -2.69 26.41
N ASP A 350 37.28 -2.86 25.09
CA ASP A 350 36.23 -3.38 24.22
C ASP A 350 35.76 -4.76 24.72
N LEU A 351 36.68 -5.68 25.05
CA LEU A 351 36.30 -6.99 25.58
C LEU A 351 35.51 -6.91 26.90
N ARG A 352 35.86 -5.97 27.79
CA ARG A 352 35.19 -5.80 29.09
C ARG A 352 33.75 -5.33 28.95
N THR A 353 33.43 -4.54 27.92
CA THR A 353 32.06 -4.05 27.66
C THR A 353 31.17 -5.08 26.95
N ARG A 354 31.74 -6.15 26.39
CA ARG A 354 30.98 -7.23 25.73
C ARG A 354 30.22 -8.11 26.73
N GLN A 355 29.14 -8.71 26.25
CA GLN A 355 28.36 -9.68 27.02
C GLN A 355 29.23 -10.87 27.44
N GLU A 356 28.98 -11.38 28.66
CA GLU A 356 29.73 -12.51 29.21
C GLU A 356 29.52 -13.78 28.39
N TYR A 357 28.27 -14.09 28.06
CA TYR A 357 27.87 -15.26 27.28
C TYR A 357 27.09 -14.87 26.03
N THR A 358 27.23 -15.67 24.97
CA THR A 358 26.36 -15.57 23.80
C THR A 358 24.96 -16.06 24.19
N PRO A 359 23.86 -15.32 23.90
CA PRO A 359 22.51 -15.79 24.21
C PRO A 359 22.24 -17.17 23.60
N PRO A 360 21.50 -18.05 24.30
CA PRO A 360 21.21 -19.40 23.82
C PRO A 360 20.42 -19.38 22.51
N GLU A 361 20.52 -20.48 21.74
CA GLU A 361 19.91 -20.55 20.41
C GLU A 361 18.38 -20.35 20.46
N ILE A 362 17.73 -20.86 21.50
CA ILE A 362 16.28 -20.72 21.73
C ILE A 362 15.80 -19.25 21.78
N GLN A 363 16.67 -18.31 22.12
CA GLN A 363 16.33 -16.89 22.14
C GLN A 363 16.59 -16.16 20.82
N ARG A 364 17.20 -16.84 19.83
CA ARG A 364 17.71 -16.22 18.59
C ARG A 364 17.22 -16.89 17.31
N VAL A 365 16.34 -17.89 17.38
CA VAL A 365 15.83 -18.65 16.23
C VAL A 365 14.30 -18.64 16.15
N ASN A 366 13.76 -19.09 15.02
CA ASN A 366 12.33 -19.29 14.85
C ASN A 366 11.88 -20.51 15.65
N LEU A 367 10.85 -20.35 16.47
CA LEU A 367 10.37 -21.37 17.41
C LEU A 367 9.17 -22.17 16.89
N ALA A 368 8.68 -21.90 15.68
CA ALA A 368 7.48 -22.55 15.14
C ALA A 368 7.56 -24.09 15.17
N GLU A 369 8.70 -24.66 14.76
CA GLU A 369 8.91 -26.12 14.80
C GLU A 369 8.87 -26.66 16.23
N VAL A 370 9.60 -26.04 17.16
CA VAL A 370 9.66 -26.48 18.55
C VAL A 370 8.31 -26.37 19.24
N ILE A 371 7.59 -25.27 19.03
CA ILE A 371 6.25 -25.06 19.58
C ILE A 371 5.30 -26.13 19.04
N LEU A 372 5.35 -26.43 17.73
CA LEU A 372 4.54 -27.51 17.15
C LEU A 372 4.82 -28.86 17.83
N ARG A 373 6.10 -29.18 18.02
CA ARG A 373 6.53 -30.41 18.68
C ARG A 373 6.11 -30.48 20.15
N LEU A 374 6.18 -29.37 20.89
CA LEU A 374 5.74 -29.29 22.29
C LEU A 374 4.23 -29.44 22.42
N ILE A 375 3.46 -28.81 21.54
CA ILE A 375 2.00 -28.95 21.57
C ILE A 375 1.62 -30.41 21.25
N ASP A 376 2.28 -31.06 20.30
CA ASP A 376 2.02 -32.47 19.95
C ASP A 376 2.28 -33.44 21.13
N THR A 377 3.23 -33.12 22.00
CA THR A 377 3.47 -33.89 23.25
C THR A 377 2.53 -33.52 24.40
N GLY A 378 1.58 -32.61 24.17
CA GLY A 378 0.57 -32.17 25.16
C GLY A 378 0.96 -30.91 25.94
N ILE A 379 2.08 -30.26 25.61
CA ILE A 379 2.55 -29.05 26.28
C ILE A 379 2.04 -27.82 25.52
N THR A 380 0.90 -27.29 25.96
CA THR A 380 0.27 -26.12 25.32
C THR A 380 0.66 -24.79 25.96
N ALA A 381 1.02 -24.79 27.25
CA ALA A 381 1.44 -23.61 28.00
C ALA A 381 2.97 -23.40 27.88
N ILE A 382 3.42 -23.05 26.67
CA ILE A 382 4.84 -22.90 26.31
C ILE A 382 5.58 -21.94 27.26
N GLU A 383 4.92 -20.88 27.71
CA GLU A 383 5.46 -19.88 28.63
C GLU A 383 5.81 -20.47 30.01
N SER A 384 5.09 -21.52 30.43
CA SER A 384 5.30 -22.23 31.69
C SER A 384 6.24 -23.43 31.57
N PHE A 385 6.63 -23.79 30.35
CA PHE A 385 7.54 -24.90 30.14
C PHE A 385 8.90 -24.57 30.79
N PRO A 386 9.51 -25.50 31.55
CA PRO A 386 10.72 -25.24 32.30
C PRO A 386 11.92 -25.19 31.36
N PHE A 387 12.11 -24.09 30.64
CA PHE A 387 13.36 -23.81 29.94
C PHE A 387 14.43 -23.37 30.94
N VAL A 388 15.71 -23.64 30.65
CA VAL A 388 16.84 -23.09 31.43
C VAL A 388 16.88 -21.57 31.29
N ASP A 389 16.84 -21.10 30.05
CA ASP A 389 16.58 -19.70 29.71
C ASP A 389 15.36 -19.66 28.78
N PRO A 390 14.24 -19.03 29.18
CA PRO A 390 13.03 -19.03 28.38
C PRO A 390 13.21 -18.23 27.07
N PRO A 391 12.51 -18.63 25.99
CA PRO A 391 12.45 -17.82 24.79
C PRO A 391 11.71 -16.48 25.03
N PRO A 392 12.03 -15.42 24.27
CA PRO A 392 11.29 -14.16 24.36
C PRO A 392 9.81 -14.36 24.01
N ALA A 393 8.90 -13.67 24.70
CA ALA A 393 7.45 -13.74 24.45
C ALA A 393 7.09 -13.43 22.98
N ALA A 394 7.80 -12.47 22.37
CA ALA A 394 7.64 -12.15 20.94
C ALA A 394 7.99 -13.34 20.02
N GLY A 395 8.99 -14.15 20.38
CA GLY A 395 9.35 -15.37 19.64
C GLY A 395 8.29 -16.47 19.75
N ILE A 396 7.70 -16.63 20.94
CA ILE A 396 6.58 -17.58 21.14
C ILE A 396 5.37 -17.16 20.32
N SER A 397 4.96 -15.89 20.43
CA SER A 397 3.82 -15.35 19.68
C SER A 397 4.01 -15.48 18.17
N ASP A 398 5.22 -15.24 17.68
CA ASP A 398 5.55 -15.37 16.27
C ASP A 398 5.51 -16.81 15.76
N GLY A 399 6.05 -17.75 16.54
CA GLY A 399 5.99 -19.18 16.24
C GLY A 399 4.54 -19.68 16.21
N LEU A 400 3.72 -19.32 17.19
CA LEU A 400 2.28 -19.58 17.18
C LEU A 400 1.58 -18.94 15.98
N GLY A 401 1.97 -17.72 15.61
CA GLY A 401 1.52 -17.04 14.39
C GLY A 401 1.80 -17.87 13.13
N THR A 402 3.01 -18.42 12.99
CA THR A 402 3.36 -19.30 11.86
C THR A 402 2.53 -20.59 11.84
N LEU A 403 2.20 -21.16 13.00
CA LEU A 403 1.33 -22.34 13.10
C LEU A 403 -0.13 -22.03 12.73
N ARG A 404 -0.64 -20.84 13.08
CA ARG A 404 -1.95 -20.37 12.61
C ARG A 404 -1.96 -20.16 11.10
N GLU A 405 -0.91 -19.55 10.57
CA GLU A 405 -0.79 -19.29 9.12
C GLU A 405 -0.81 -20.59 8.31
N THR A 406 -0.11 -21.62 8.77
CA THR A 406 -0.09 -22.95 8.12
C THR A 406 -1.35 -23.79 8.38
N GLY A 407 -2.27 -23.33 9.24
CA GLY A 407 -3.48 -24.07 9.61
C GLY A 407 -3.22 -25.27 10.52
N ALA A 408 -2.11 -25.24 11.27
CA ALA A 408 -1.76 -26.30 12.22
C ALA A 408 -2.57 -26.21 13.53
N LEU A 409 -3.14 -25.05 13.86
CA LEU A 409 -3.97 -24.82 15.05
C LEU A 409 -5.46 -24.69 14.69
N GLU A 410 -6.35 -25.17 15.56
CA GLU A 410 -7.81 -25.22 15.30
C GLU A 410 -8.47 -23.84 15.16
N SER A 411 -7.99 -22.84 15.91
CA SER A 411 -8.51 -21.49 15.87
C SER A 411 -7.45 -20.48 16.29
N ALA A 412 -7.73 -19.18 16.11
CA ALA A 412 -6.80 -18.12 16.51
C ALA A 412 -6.50 -18.14 18.02
N LYS A 413 -7.47 -18.55 18.85
CA LYS A 413 -7.35 -18.63 20.31
C LYS A 413 -6.95 -20.03 20.82
N SER A 414 -7.22 -21.08 20.05
CA SER A 414 -6.86 -22.45 20.43
C SER A 414 -5.36 -22.71 20.31
N ARG A 415 -4.83 -23.50 21.24
CA ARG A 415 -3.47 -24.06 21.19
C ARG A 415 -3.48 -25.57 20.87
N LEU A 416 -4.61 -26.09 20.41
CA LEU A 416 -4.75 -27.49 20.01
C LEU A 416 -4.40 -27.66 18.53
N LEU A 417 -3.77 -28.79 18.20
CA LEU A 417 -3.41 -29.13 16.83
C LEU A 417 -4.60 -29.66 16.05
N THR A 418 -4.78 -29.16 14.82
CA THR A 418 -5.67 -29.77 13.82
C THR A 418 -5.15 -31.16 13.41
N PRO A 419 -5.96 -31.99 12.71
CA PRO A 419 -5.45 -33.22 12.10
C PRO A 419 -4.25 -32.97 11.17
N LYS A 420 -4.29 -31.83 10.45
CA LYS A 420 -3.15 -31.35 9.64
C LYS A 420 -1.94 -31.02 10.53
N GLY A 421 -2.14 -30.29 11.63
CA GLY A 421 -1.08 -29.95 12.58
C GLY A 421 -0.40 -31.17 13.21
N LYS A 422 -1.17 -32.19 13.62
CA LYS A 422 -0.62 -33.46 14.13
C LYS A 422 0.23 -34.18 13.09
N LEU A 423 -0.21 -34.18 11.84
CA LEU A 423 0.56 -34.77 10.75
C LEU A 423 1.84 -33.97 10.46
N MET A 424 1.79 -32.64 10.54
CA MET A 424 2.96 -31.79 10.42
C MET A 424 3.99 -32.07 11.52
N ALA A 425 3.56 -32.31 12.76
CA ALA A 425 4.45 -32.59 13.90
C ALA A 425 5.25 -33.89 13.75
N ARG A 426 4.72 -34.86 12.99
CA ARG A 426 5.39 -36.13 12.67
C ARG A 426 6.49 -35.98 11.61
N LEU A 427 6.43 -34.93 10.79
CA LEU A 427 7.41 -34.68 9.75
C LEU A 427 8.64 -33.98 10.35
N PRO A 428 9.88 -34.44 10.05
CA PRO A 428 11.10 -33.81 10.55
C PRO A 428 11.48 -32.58 9.71
N LEU A 429 10.55 -31.62 9.61
CA LEU A 429 10.64 -30.43 8.76
C LEU A 429 10.09 -29.20 9.47
N ASP A 430 10.50 -28.02 8.99
CA ASP A 430 9.84 -26.77 9.32
C ASP A 430 8.32 -26.87 8.99
N PRO A 431 7.43 -26.34 9.86
CA PRO A 431 5.98 -26.39 9.66
C PRO A 431 5.52 -25.91 8.28
N ARG A 432 6.21 -24.95 7.67
CA ARG A 432 5.88 -24.44 6.32
C ARG A 432 6.13 -25.49 5.25
N LEU A 433 7.25 -26.20 5.34
CA LEU A 433 7.59 -27.28 4.40
C LEU A 433 6.69 -28.51 4.62
N ALA A 434 6.37 -28.83 5.87
CA ALA A 434 5.40 -29.88 6.19
C ALA A 434 4.01 -29.56 5.61
N CYS A 435 3.55 -28.31 5.77
CA CYS A 435 2.30 -27.82 5.19
C CYS A 435 2.29 -27.97 3.65
N MET A 436 3.39 -27.60 2.99
CA MET A 436 3.59 -27.73 1.55
C MET A 436 3.42 -29.17 1.07
N LEU A 437 4.02 -30.14 1.77
CA LEU A 437 3.89 -31.56 1.44
C LEU A 437 2.46 -32.08 1.59
N ILE A 438 1.76 -31.69 2.65
CA ILE A 438 0.38 -32.10 2.89
C ILE A 438 -0.57 -31.52 1.83
N GLN A 439 -0.37 -30.25 1.43
CA GLN A 439 -1.15 -29.67 0.33
C GLN A 439 -0.82 -30.34 -1.00
N ALA A 440 0.43 -30.73 -1.24
CA ALA A 440 0.82 -31.40 -2.47
C ALA A 440 0.08 -32.72 -2.71
N GLU A 441 -0.30 -33.43 -1.65
CA GLU A 441 -1.16 -34.62 -1.76
C GLU A 441 -2.57 -34.24 -2.27
N LYS A 442 -3.18 -33.20 -1.71
CA LYS A 442 -4.50 -32.70 -2.16
C LYS A 442 -4.48 -32.29 -3.64
N GLU A 443 -3.36 -31.71 -4.07
CA GLU A 443 -3.14 -31.29 -5.47
C GLU A 443 -2.74 -32.46 -6.40
N SER A 444 -2.57 -33.68 -5.87
CA SER A 444 -2.00 -34.84 -6.60
C SER A 444 -0.63 -34.55 -7.23
N ALA A 445 0.19 -33.75 -6.56
CA ALA A 445 1.52 -33.32 -7.01
C ALA A 445 2.64 -33.69 -6.01
N LEU A 446 2.37 -34.58 -5.06
CA LEU A 446 3.33 -34.94 -4.01
C LEU A 446 4.68 -35.44 -4.56
N GLY A 447 4.69 -36.22 -5.64
CA GLY A 447 5.91 -36.72 -6.27
C GLY A 447 6.74 -35.64 -6.98
N ASP A 448 6.16 -34.47 -7.25
CA ASP A 448 6.85 -33.28 -7.80
C ASP A 448 7.33 -32.35 -6.68
N VAL A 449 6.52 -32.19 -5.62
CA VAL A 449 6.79 -31.24 -4.52
C VAL A 449 7.72 -31.81 -3.46
N LEU A 450 7.72 -33.13 -3.22
CA LEU A 450 8.59 -33.75 -2.21
C LEU A 450 10.08 -33.50 -2.46
N PRO A 451 10.62 -33.66 -3.69
CA PRO A 451 11.97 -33.25 -4.01
C PRO A 451 12.25 -31.77 -3.68
N ILE A 452 11.30 -30.89 -3.98
CA ILE A 452 11.43 -29.45 -3.72
C ILE A 452 11.53 -29.19 -2.21
N ALA A 453 10.60 -29.72 -1.41
CA ALA A 453 10.62 -29.55 0.05
C ALA A 453 11.90 -30.12 0.67
N ALA A 454 12.38 -31.27 0.18
CA ALA A 454 13.67 -31.84 0.59
C ALA A 454 14.84 -30.89 0.28
N ALA A 455 14.89 -30.29 -0.92
CA ALA A 455 15.90 -29.30 -1.29
C ALA A 455 15.87 -28.03 -0.44
N LEU A 456 14.68 -27.57 -0.04
CA LEU A 456 14.55 -26.37 0.79
C LEU A 456 15.03 -26.60 2.24
N SER A 457 15.06 -27.86 2.69
CA SER A 457 15.54 -28.24 4.03
C SER A 457 17.06 -28.41 4.12
N LEU A 458 17.77 -28.40 2.98
CA LEU A 458 19.22 -28.61 2.89
C LEU A 458 19.94 -27.38 2.35
N GLN A 459 21.27 -27.41 2.46
CA GLN A 459 22.10 -26.38 1.83
C GLN A 459 22.06 -26.53 0.31
N ASP A 460 21.85 -25.43 -0.41
CA ASP A 460 21.75 -25.41 -1.88
C ASP A 460 22.84 -26.27 -2.56
N PRO A 461 22.45 -27.26 -3.39
CA PRO A 461 23.38 -28.18 -4.03
C PRO A 461 24.19 -27.53 -5.16
N ARG A 462 23.75 -26.37 -5.68
CA ARG A 462 24.43 -25.65 -6.75
C ARG A 462 25.73 -25.02 -6.26
N GLU A 463 26.77 -25.14 -7.08
CA GLU A 463 28.07 -24.50 -6.88
C GLU A 463 28.23 -23.39 -7.92
N VAL A 464 28.60 -22.19 -7.48
CA VAL A 464 28.84 -21.05 -8.37
C VAL A 464 30.25 -20.54 -8.08
N PRO A 465 31.28 -21.09 -8.76
CA PRO A 465 32.64 -20.60 -8.64
C PRO A 465 32.71 -19.15 -9.15
N PRO A 466 33.41 -18.23 -8.45
CA PRO A 466 33.49 -16.82 -8.86
C PRO A 466 33.99 -16.65 -10.31
N ASP A 467 35.04 -17.39 -10.67
CA ASP A 467 35.69 -17.31 -11.99
C ASP A 467 34.85 -17.93 -13.13
N LYS A 468 33.82 -18.72 -12.78
CA LYS A 468 32.97 -19.47 -13.73
C LYS A 468 31.48 -19.20 -13.47
N ALA A 469 31.14 -18.04 -12.93
CA ALA A 469 29.77 -17.74 -12.52
C ALA A 469 28.76 -17.81 -13.68
N GLY A 470 29.15 -17.32 -14.86
CA GLY A 470 28.28 -17.34 -16.06
C GLY A 470 28.00 -18.75 -16.58
N THR A 471 29.03 -19.59 -16.69
CA THR A 471 28.89 -20.97 -17.19
C THR A 471 28.18 -21.88 -16.18
N ALA A 472 28.47 -21.72 -14.88
CA ALA A 472 27.75 -22.45 -13.83
C ALA A 472 26.25 -22.11 -13.85
N GLN A 473 25.91 -20.82 -13.99
CA GLN A 473 24.53 -20.38 -14.06
C GLN A 473 23.76 -20.89 -15.28
N ALA A 474 24.43 -21.05 -16.43
CA ALA A 474 23.83 -21.62 -17.64
C ALA A 474 23.59 -23.13 -17.52
N ALA A 475 24.45 -23.85 -16.78
CA ALA A 475 24.32 -25.30 -16.57
C ALA A 475 23.16 -25.71 -15.64
N HIS A 476 22.59 -24.80 -14.84
CA HIS A 476 21.67 -25.13 -13.75
C HIS A 476 20.19 -25.37 -14.15
N PHE A 477 19.87 -25.94 -15.31
CA PHE A 477 18.50 -26.37 -15.71
C PHE A 477 17.37 -25.35 -15.41
N ARG A 478 17.63 -24.08 -15.72
CA ARG A 478 16.76 -22.94 -15.32
C ARG A 478 15.33 -23.06 -15.86
N CYS A 479 14.39 -22.65 -15.02
CA CYS A 479 13.03 -22.31 -15.40
C CYS A 479 12.82 -20.81 -15.19
N ASP A 480 12.40 -20.10 -16.24
CA ASP A 480 12.27 -18.64 -16.24
C ASP A 480 11.19 -18.14 -15.27
N GLN A 481 10.18 -18.96 -15.01
CA GLN A 481 9.03 -18.64 -14.16
C GLN A 481 9.23 -19.08 -12.70
N SER A 482 10.13 -20.03 -12.40
CA SER A 482 10.22 -20.65 -11.06
C SER A 482 11.59 -21.25 -10.72
N ASP A 483 12.21 -20.73 -9.65
CA ASP A 483 13.40 -21.34 -9.06
C ASP A 483 13.06 -22.68 -8.35
N PHE A 484 11.82 -22.90 -7.91
CA PHE A 484 11.39 -24.18 -7.33
C PHE A 484 11.37 -25.29 -8.39
N ILE A 485 10.90 -24.97 -9.60
CA ILE A 485 10.98 -25.88 -10.75
C ILE A 485 12.43 -26.10 -11.17
N THR A 486 13.28 -25.08 -11.08
CA THR A 486 14.72 -25.25 -11.34
C THR A 486 15.32 -26.33 -10.44
N LEU A 487 14.95 -26.39 -9.15
CA LEU A 487 15.34 -27.48 -8.26
C LEU A 487 14.77 -28.83 -8.71
N LEU A 488 13.50 -28.88 -9.09
CA LEU A 488 12.87 -30.11 -9.60
C LEU A 488 13.57 -30.63 -10.87
N ASN A 489 13.95 -29.76 -11.79
CA ASN A 489 14.67 -30.11 -13.02
C ASN A 489 16.06 -30.69 -12.71
N ILE A 490 16.79 -30.08 -11.77
CA ILE A 490 18.09 -30.60 -11.29
C ILE A 490 17.90 -32.01 -10.71
N TRP A 491 16.86 -32.21 -9.89
CA TRP A 491 16.55 -33.49 -9.29
C TRP A 491 16.21 -34.56 -10.33
N ASP A 492 15.30 -34.27 -11.26
CA ASP A 492 14.89 -35.21 -12.29
C ASP A 492 16.05 -35.55 -13.24
N GLY A 493 16.87 -34.56 -13.61
CA GLY A 493 18.10 -34.77 -14.40
C GLY A 493 19.10 -35.68 -13.71
N PHE A 494 19.33 -35.48 -12.41
CA PHE A 494 20.22 -36.34 -11.61
C PHE A 494 19.65 -37.77 -11.46
N ARG A 495 18.35 -37.91 -11.17
CA ARG A 495 17.70 -39.23 -11.03
C ARG A 495 17.71 -40.02 -12.33
N ALA A 496 17.49 -39.37 -13.48
CA ALA A 496 17.53 -40.03 -14.78
C ALA A 496 18.90 -40.68 -15.04
N LYS A 497 20.00 -40.02 -14.64
CA LYS A 497 21.35 -40.59 -14.74
C LYS A 497 21.64 -41.66 -13.69
N ALA A 498 21.07 -41.55 -12.49
CA ALA A 498 21.24 -42.55 -11.44
C ALA A 498 20.52 -43.87 -11.73
N GLY A 499 19.36 -43.84 -12.38
CA GLY A 499 18.57 -45.03 -12.73
C GLY A 499 19.18 -45.93 -13.80
N GLN A 500 20.17 -45.46 -14.57
CA GLN A 500 20.81 -46.21 -15.66
C GLN A 500 21.96 -47.14 -15.20
N GLY A 501 21.89 -47.70 -13.98
CA GLY A 501 22.93 -48.61 -13.45
C GLY A 501 24.32 -47.96 -13.26
N SER A 502 24.38 -46.64 -13.10
CA SER A 502 25.65 -45.91 -13.09
C SER A 502 26.49 -46.14 -11.83
N TYR A 503 27.75 -46.56 -12.02
CA TYR A 503 28.81 -46.54 -11.01
C TYR A 503 28.99 -45.13 -10.43
N SER A 504 29.33 -45.01 -9.13
CA SER A 504 29.48 -43.72 -8.42
C SER A 504 30.37 -42.68 -9.14
N GLY A 505 31.25 -43.10 -10.05
CA GLY A 505 32.09 -42.22 -10.88
C GLY A 505 31.32 -41.42 -11.93
N LYS A 506 30.33 -42.02 -12.62
CA LYS A 506 29.53 -41.31 -13.66
C LYS A 506 28.67 -40.20 -13.06
N LEU A 507 28.08 -40.45 -11.88
CA LEU A 507 27.31 -39.44 -11.15
C LEU A 507 28.18 -38.31 -10.61
N LYS A 508 29.40 -38.61 -10.14
CA LYS A 508 30.38 -37.58 -9.75
C LYS A 508 30.74 -36.67 -10.93
N ARG A 509 30.98 -37.26 -12.12
CA ARG A 509 31.26 -36.51 -13.35
C ARG A 509 30.08 -35.63 -13.75
N TYR A 510 28.84 -36.17 -13.76
CA TYR A 510 27.63 -35.37 -14.04
C TYR A 510 27.49 -34.17 -13.09
N CYS A 511 27.73 -34.39 -11.78
CA CYS A 511 27.74 -33.30 -10.81
C CYS A 511 28.81 -32.25 -11.11
N GLN A 512 30.02 -32.66 -11.47
CA GLN A 512 31.10 -31.73 -11.83
C GLN A 512 30.77 -30.90 -13.08
N GLU A 513 30.27 -31.56 -14.14
CA GLU A 513 29.89 -30.90 -15.41
C GLU A 513 28.76 -29.88 -15.23
N ASN A 514 27.82 -30.15 -14.31
CA ASN A 514 26.68 -29.29 -14.03
C ASN A 514 26.87 -28.36 -12.82
N TYR A 515 28.10 -28.25 -12.29
CA TYR A 515 28.41 -27.42 -11.12
C TYR A 515 27.50 -27.71 -9.92
N LEU A 516 27.34 -28.99 -9.58
CA LEU A 516 26.56 -29.50 -8.45
C LEU A 516 27.47 -30.22 -7.46
N SER A 517 27.17 -30.08 -6.17
CA SER A 517 27.90 -30.79 -5.12
C SER A 517 27.39 -32.23 -4.99
N PHE A 518 28.20 -33.21 -5.40
CA PHE A 518 27.82 -34.65 -5.32
C PHE A 518 27.40 -35.08 -3.91
N ARG A 519 28.06 -34.55 -2.86
CA ARG A 519 27.72 -34.84 -1.47
C ARG A 519 26.32 -34.33 -1.12
N ARG A 520 25.99 -33.08 -1.48
CA ARG A 520 24.68 -32.49 -1.21
C ARG A 520 23.57 -33.15 -2.04
N MET A 521 23.88 -33.59 -3.26
CA MET A 521 22.95 -34.38 -4.07
C MET A 521 22.61 -35.73 -3.42
N LYS A 522 23.61 -36.42 -2.85
CA LYS A 522 23.35 -37.64 -2.06
C LYS A 522 22.51 -37.35 -0.82
N GLU A 523 22.86 -36.32 -0.06
CA GLU A 523 22.10 -35.91 1.13
C GLU A 523 20.65 -35.54 0.78
N TRP A 524 20.43 -34.88 -0.36
CA TRP A 524 19.10 -34.61 -0.89
C TRP A 524 18.32 -35.91 -1.17
N MET A 525 18.97 -36.92 -1.79
CA MET A 525 18.33 -38.23 -1.99
C MET A 525 17.95 -38.91 -0.69
N ASP A 526 18.83 -38.87 0.31
CA ASP A 526 18.59 -39.50 1.60
C ASP A 526 17.42 -38.82 2.34
N ILE A 527 17.38 -37.48 2.34
CA ILE A 527 16.24 -36.71 2.89
C ILE A 527 14.96 -37.02 2.15
N HIS A 528 14.96 -37.01 0.81
CA HIS A 528 13.81 -37.35 0.01
C HIS A 528 13.30 -38.75 0.36
N ARG A 529 14.17 -39.75 0.46
CA ARG A 529 13.79 -41.12 0.79
C ARG A 529 13.17 -41.22 2.17
N GLN A 530 13.74 -40.52 3.15
CA GLN A 530 13.20 -40.46 4.51
C GLN A 530 11.79 -39.84 4.51
N LEU A 531 11.62 -38.70 3.85
CA LEU A 531 10.32 -38.03 3.77
C LEU A 531 9.29 -38.87 3.02
N ALA A 532 9.69 -39.51 1.91
CA ALA A 532 8.84 -40.43 1.16
C ALA A 532 8.32 -41.56 2.05
N LEU A 533 9.21 -42.20 2.83
CA LEU A 533 8.83 -43.26 3.77
C LEU A 533 7.79 -42.75 4.78
N VAL A 534 8.03 -41.59 5.42
CA VAL A 534 7.08 -41.04 6.41
C VAL A 534 5.75 -40.68 5.75
N MET A 535 5.75 -40.15 4.52
CA MET A 535 4.51 -39.83 3.80
C MET A 535 3.73 -41.11 3.46
N GLU A 536 4.41 -42.16 2.99
CA GLU A 536 3.81 -43.46 2.68
C GLU A 536 3.26 -44.16 3.93
N GLU A 537 3.98 -44.11 5.06
CA GLU A 537 3.52 -44.63 6.36
C GLU A 537 2.24 -43.95 6.86
N ASN A 538 2.01 -42.69 6.48
CA ASN A 538 0.78 -41.96 6.78
C ASN A 538 -0.29 -42.10 5.67
N GLY A 539 -0.11 -43.04 4.73
CA GLY A 539 -1.10 -43.41 3.72
C GLY A 539 -1.08 -42.57 2.44
N PHE A 540 -0.08 -41.70 2.25
CA PHE A 540 0.03 -40.86 1.05
C PHE A 540 0.70 -41.54 -0.12
N LYS A 541 0.32 -41.15 -1.33
CA LYS A 541 0.86 -41.73 -2.58
C LYS A 541 1.70 -40.71 -3.32
N LEU A 542 2.92 -41.09 -3.71
CA LEU A 542 3.83 -40.25 -4.49
C LEU A 542 3.39 -40.07 -5.96
N ARG A 543 2.25 -39.41 -6.18
CA ARG A 543 1.70 -39.13 -7.51
C ARG A 543 2.42 -37.95 -8.16
N ARG A 544 2.66 -38.06 -9.47
CA ARG A 544 3.11 -36.95 -10.32
C ARG A 544 2.01 -36.64 -11.33
N LYS A 545 1.79 -35.34 -11.61
CA LYS A 545 0.92 -34.95 -12.72
C LYS A 545 1.62 -35.22 -14.05
N ARG A 546 0.83 -35.40 -15.12
CA ARG A 546 1.34 -35.65 -16.47
C ARG A 546 2.31 -34.53 -16.86
N ALA A 547 3.40 -34.90 -17.53
CA ALA A 547 4.35 -33.92 -18.05
C ALA A 547 3.67 -33.07 -19.13
N GLU A 548 3.69 -31.76 -18.92
CA GLU A 548 3.16 -30.72 -19.80
C GLU A 548 4.09 -29.48 -19.70
N PRO A 549 4.06 -28.55 -20.67
CA PRO A 549 4.74 -27.26 -20.55
C PRO A 549 4.33 -26.51 -19.26
N TRP A 550 5.16 -25.60 -18.76
CA TRP A 550 4.84 -24.83 -17.55
C TRP A 550 3.79 -23.73 -17.78
N VAL A 551 3.70 -23.28 -19.02
CA VAL A 551 2.77 -22.26 -19.51
C VAL A 551 2.12 -22.79 -20.79
N ASP A 552 0.83 -22.58 -20.94
CA ASP A 552 0.08 -22.99 -22.12
C ASP A 552 0.30 -22.05 -23.33
N ARG A 553 -0.39 -22.31 -24.45
CA ARG A 553 -0.29 -21.48 -25.67
C ARG A 553 -0.84 -20.06 -25.50
N LYS A 554 -1.66 -19.80 -24.47
CA LYS A 554 -2.27 -18.50 -24.18
C LYS A 554 -1.45 -17.69 -23.17
N GLY A 555 -0.37 -18.26 -22.63
CA GLY A 555 0.43 -17.60 -21.59
C GLY A 555 -0.06 -17.89 -20.18
N GLU A 556 -1.02 -18.81 -19.98
CA GLU A 556 -1.54 -19.17 -18.66
C GLU A 556 -0.76 -20.35 -18.03
N PHE A 557 -0.70 -20.39 -16.71
CA PHE A 557 -0.04 -21.48 -15.99
C PHE A 557 -0.80 -22.80 -16.17
N THR A 558 -0.08 -23.87 -16.51
CA THR A 558 -0.68 -25.20 -16.68
C THR A 558 -1.10 -25.85 -15.37
N GLN A 559 -1.84 -26.95 -15.44
CA GLN A 559 -2.39 -27.61 -14.26
C GLN A 559 -1.29 -28.13 -13.32
N ARG A 560 -0.20 -28.69 -13.86
CA ARG A 560 0.97 -29.15 -13.09
C ARG A 560 1.71 -27.98 -12.46
N TYR A 561 1.91 -26.88 -13.19
CA TYR A 561 2.55 -25.68 -12.62
C TYR A 561 1.72 -25.13 -11.46
N GLY A 562 0.41 -24.95 -11.66
CA GLY A 562 -0.51 -24.46 -10.64
C GLY A 562 -0.57 -25.36 -9.41
N ALA A 563 -0.63 -26.69 -9.60
CA ALA A 563 -0.64 -27.66 -8.50
C ALA A 563 0.63 -27.59 -7.63
N ILE A 564 1.81 -27.53 -8.25
CA ILE A 564 3.08 -27.37 -7.54
C ILE A 564 3.08 -26.06 -6.74
N HIS A 565 2.71 -24.94 -7.36
CA HIS A 565 2.81 -23.63 -6.73
C HIS A 565 1.70 -23.35 -5.70
N ARG A 566 0.51 -23.94 -5.82
CA ARG A 566 -0.50 -23.96 -4.74
C ARG A 566 0.01 -24.71 -3.52
N ALA A 567 0.68 -25.85 -3.71
CA ALA A 567 1.35 -26.55 -2.63
C ALA A 567 2.45 -25.69 -2.00
N VAL A 568 3.31 -25.05 -2.80
CA VAL A 568 4.34 -24.13 -2.30
C VAL A 568 3.73 -22.97 -1.50
N LEU A 569 2.68 -22.35 -2.03
CA LEU A 569 1.98 -21.22 -1.41
C LEU A 569 1.38 -21.58 -0.06
N SER A 570 0.79 -22.76 0.10
CA SER A 570 0.16 -23.18 1.36
C SER A 570 1.10 -23.13 2.57
N GLY A 571 2.40 -23.34 2.36
CA GLY A 571 3.42 -23.19 3.39
C GLY A 571 4.01 -21.78 3.51
N LEU A 572 3.93 -20.98 2.44
CA LEU A 572 4.69 -19.75 2.27
C LEU A 572 3.80 -18.52 2.03
N LEU A 573 2.57 -18.53 2.56
CA LEU A 573 1.60 -17.43 2.42
C LEU A 573 2.16 -16.07 2.88
N SER A 574 3.03 -16.06 3.90
CA SER A 574 3.67 -14.83 4.37
C SER A 574 4.80 -14.32 3.47
N ASN A 575 5.27 -15.13 2.51
CA ASN A 575 6.42 -14.82 1.66
C ASN A 575 6.01 -14.43 0.24
N ILE A 576 4.78 -13.98 0.07
CA ILE A 576 4.30 -13.38 -1.17
C ILE A 576 4.80 -11.94 -1.30
N ALA A 577 4.97 -11.50 -2.54
CA ALA A 577 5.24 -10.11 -2.84
C ALA A 577 4.60 -9.71 -4.18
N ARG A 578 4.09 -8.48 -4.24
CA ARG A 578 3.56 -7.84 -5.45
C ARG A 578 4.56 -6.82 -5.98
N ARG A 579 4.74 -6.73 -7.28
CA ARG A 579 5.60 -5.73 -7.91
C ARG A 579 5.06 -4.32 -7.64
N ASP A 580 5.95 -3.40 -7.29
CA ASP A 580 5.62 -2.00 -6.98
C ASP A 580 6.15 -1.09 -8.11
N ASP A 581 7.46 -0.77 -8.09
CA ASP A 581 8.13 0.04 -9.12
C ASP A 581 9.44 -0.59 -9.61
N GLY A 582 9.64 -0.60 -10.94
CA GLY A 582 10.84 -1.08 -11.62
C GLY A 582 11.28 -2.49 -11.22
N THR A 583 12.21 -2.57 -10.26
CA THR A 583 12.88 -3.80 -9.76
C THR A 583 12.49 -4.18 -8.33
N CYS A 584 11.63 -3.42 -7.65
CA CYS A 584 11.23 -3.66 -6.28
C CYS A 584 9.84 -4.29 -6.16
N TYR A 585 9.65 -5.05 -5.07
CA TYR A 585 8.42 -5.74 -4.74
C TYR A 585 7.96 -5.35 -3.34
N GLN A 586 6.67 -5.08 -3.18
CA GLN A 586 5.98 -4.98 -1.91
C GLN A 586 5.69 -6.39 -1.38
N ALA A 587 6.50 -6.84 -0.43
CA ALA A 587 6.27 -8.06 0.34
C ALA A 587 5.30 -7.80 1.51
N SER A 588 4.86 -8.90 2.13
CA SER A 588 3.92 -8.88 3.27
C SER A 588 4.37 -7.90 4.37
N ARG A 589 3.40 -7.30 5.06
CA ARG A 589 3.64 -6.27 6.10
C ARG A 589 4.34 -5.01 5.55
N SER A 590 4.00 -4.62 4.32
CA SER A 590 4.45 -3.38 3.65
C SER A 590 5.97 -3.25 3.53
N ARG A 591 6.66 -4.36 3.25
CA ARG A 591 8.13 -4.38 3.14
C ARG A 591 8.57 -4.27 1.69
N LYS A 592 9.66 -3.57 1.45
CA LYS A 592 10.32 -3.57 0.14
C LYS A 592 11.32 -4.73 0.05
N ALA A 593 11.15 -5.59 -0.94
CA ALA A 593 12.01 -6.73 -1.24
C ALA A 593 12.50 -6.68 -2.70
N PHE A 594 13.63 -7.32 -2.96
CA PHE A 594 14.24 -7.43 -4.29
C PHE A 594 14.44 -8.91 -4.64
N ILE A 595 14.28 -9.27 -5.91
CA ILE A 595 14.61 -10.63 -6.35
C ILE A 595 16.12 -10.86 -6.23
N HIS A 596 16.52 -11.99 -5.65
CA HIS A 596 17.93 -12.32 -5.49
C HIS A 596 18.66 -12.40 -6.85
N PRO A 597 19.90 -11.90 -6.97
CA PRO A 597 20.65 -11.88 -8.23
C PRO A 597 20.77 -13.21 -8.98
N GLY A 598 20.80 -14.32 -8.24
CA GLY A 598 20.89 -15.67 -8.79
C GLY A 598 19.56 -16.31 -9.22
N SER A 599 18.42 -15.62 -9.06
CA SER A 599 17.11 -16.12 -9.49
C SER A 599 16.87 -15.87 -10.98
N ALA A 600 16.16 -16.78 -11.65
CA ALA A 600 15.78 -16.60 -13.05
C ALA A 600 14.80 -15.41 -13.24
N LEU A 601 13.93 -15.18 -12.26
CA LEU A 601 12.91 -14.11 -12.29
C LEU A 601 13.49 -12.70 -12.24
N ARG A 602 14.80 -12.54 -11.97
CA ARG A 602 15.44 -11.22 -12.03
C ARG A 602 15.45 -10.66 -13.45
N LYS A 603 15.59 -11.52 -14.46
CA LYS A 603 15.56 -11.12 -15.88
C LYS A 603 14.13 -10.99 -16.40
N ASN A 604 13.21 -11.80 -15.86
CA ASN A 604 11.81 -11.85 -16.24
C ASN A 604 10.92 -11.51 -15.03
N PRO A 605 10.80 -10.23 -14.65
CA PRO A 605 9.98 -9.84 -13.50
C PRO A 605 8.50 -10.08 -13.78
N CYS A 606 7.78 -10.60 -12.80
CA CYS A 606 6.33 -10.84 -12.86
C CYS A 606 5.60 -10.00 -11.79
N GLU A 607 4.28 -9.86 -11.93
CA GLU A 607 3.52 -9.03 -10.99
C GLU A 607 3.48 -9.64 -9.58
N TRP A 608 3.30 -10.96 -9.48
CA TRP A 608 3.17 -11.66 -8.21
C TRP A 608 4.20 -12.77 -8.08
N ILE A 609 4.89 -12.80 -6.95
CA ILE A 609 5.85 -13.84 -6.61
C ILE A 609 5.57 -14.46 -5.24
N VAL A 610 5.98 -15.72 -5.09
CA VAL A 610 6.26 -16.35 -3.80
C VAL A 610 7.74 -16.63 -3.68
N ALA A 611 8.33 -16.43 -2.50
CA ALA A 611 9.71 -16.75 -2.21
C ALA A 611 9.84 -17.81 -1.12
N ALA A 612 10.80 -18.74 -1.26
CA ALA A 612 11.11 -19.70 -0.19
C ALA A 612 11.58 -18.96 1.07
N GLN A 613 12.41 -17.94 0.91
CA GLN A 613 12.97 -17.17 2.01
C GLN A 613 13.12 -15.69 1.66
N LEU A 614 12.85 -14.83 2.65
CA LEU A 614 13.15 -13.41 2.62
C LEU A 614 14.34 -13.16 3.57
N VAL A 615 15.52 -12.90 3.00
CA VAL A 615 16.79 -12.79 3.76
C VAL A 615 17.36 -11.39 3.60
N ARG A 616 17.74 -10.76 4.71
CA ARG A 616 18.40 -9.45 4.69
C ARG A 616 19.91 -9.63 4.72
N THR A 617 20.57 -9.15 3.67
CA THR A 617 22.03 -9.00 3.61
C THR A 617 22.35 -7.50 3.53
N SER A 618 22.59 -6.94 2.33
CA SER A 618 22.63 -5.49 2.09
C SER A 618 21.24 -4.87 1.96
N ARG A 619 20.32 -5.64 1.36
CA ARG A 619 18.88 -5.32 1.23
C ARG A 619 18.08 -6.59 1.53
N LEU A 620 16.75 -6.47 1.60
CA LEU A 620 15.88 -7.64 1.73
C LEU A 620 15.76 -8.34 0.38
N PHE A 621 16.27 -9.56 0.28
CA PHE A 621 16.23 -10.36 -0.95
C PHE A 621 15.26 -11.53 -0.83
N ALA A 622 14.42 -11.70 -1.86
CA ALA A 622 13.61 -12.88 -2.12
C ALA A 622 14.50 -13.96 -2.78
N ARG A 623 14.76 -15.04 -2.06
CA ARG A 623 15.57 -16.18 -2.53
C ARG A 623 14.67 -17.36 -2.87
N THR A 624 14.97 -18.00 -3.99
CA THR A 624 14.16 -19.08 -4.59
C THR A 624 12.73 -18.59 -4.79
N ALA A 625 12.52 -17.83 -5.86
CA ALA A 625 11.25 -17.19 -6.17
C ALA A 625 10.52 -17.92 -7.31
N ALA A 626 9.19 -17.77 -7.35
CA ALA A 626 8.37 -18.21 -8.47
C ALA A 626 7.20 -17.27 -8.73
N ALA A 627 6.79 -17.19 -9.99
CA ALA A 627 5.60 -16.48 -10.42
C ALA A 627 4.35 -17.24 -9.95
N ILE A 628 3.36 -16.51 -9.45
CA ILE A 628 2.10 -17.07 -8.95
C ILE A 628 0.90 -16.34 -9.53
N ASP A 629 -0.24 -17.02 -9.53
CA ASP A 629 -1.54 -16.39 -9.77
C ASP A 629 -2.16 -15.95 -8.43
N PRO A 630 -2.54 -14.67 -8.25
CA PRO A 630 -3.12 -14.19 -7.00
C PRO A 630 -4.45 -14.88 -6.66
N ARG A 631 -5.19 -15.43 -7.63
CA ARG A 631 -6.45 -16.16 -7.39
C ARG A 631 -6.26 -17.39 -6.50
N TRP A 632 -5.09 -18.02 -6.53
CA TRP A 632 -4.76 -19.15 -5.68
C TRP A 632 -4.72 -18.78 -4.19
N LEU A 633 -4.46 -17.52 -3.86
CA LEU A 633 -4.35 -17.04 -2.48
C LEU A 633 -5.72 -16.99 -1.78
N GLU A 634 -6.80 -16.72 -2.51
CA GLU A 634 -8.13 -16.58 -1.93
C GLU A 634 -8.60 -17.90 -1.27
N GLU A 635 -8.37 -19.02 -1.94
CA GLU A 635 -8.72 -20.36 -1.41
C GLU A 635 -7.74 -20.81 -0.33
N LEU A 636 -6.43 -20.72 -0.61
CA LEU A 636 -5.39 -21.24 0.29
C LEU A 636 -5.26 -20.46 1.60
N ALA A 637 -5.60 -19.17 1.58
CA ALA A 637 -5.46 -18.27 2.72
C ALA A 637 -6.81 -17.80 3.27
N ALA A 638 -7.93 -18.47 2.97
CA ALA A 638 -9.28 -18.04 3.34
C ALA A 638 -9.42 -17.66 4.83
N HIS A 639 -8.76 -18.39 5.74
CA HIS A 639 -8.74 -18.13 7.20
C HIS A 639 -7.88 -16.94 7.63
N LEU A 640 -7.16 -16.30 6.71
CA LEU A 640 -6.24 -15.19 6.94
C LEU A 640 -6.62 -13.92 6.15
N LEU A 641 -7.61 -13.99 5.27
CA LEU A 641 -8.05 -12.86 4.46
C LEU A 641 -8.76 -11.83 5.34
N THR A 642 -8.48 -10.57 5.06
CA THR A 642 -9.25 -9.43 5.58
C THR A 642 -10.03 -8.83 4.42
N ARG A 643 -11.36 -8.79 4.56
CA ARG A 643 -12.28 -8.19 3.59
C ARG A 643 -12.68 -6.82 4.09
N ARG A 644 -12.66 -5.84 3.19
CA ARG A 644 -13.17 -4.48 3.44
C ARG A 644 -14.07 -4.13 2.27
N TRP A 645 -15.18 -3.47 2.58
CA TRP A 645 -16.10 -2.96 1.57
C TRP A 645 -15.98 -1.44 1.53
N ILE A 646 -15.88 -0.88 0.33
CA ILE A 646 -15.71 0.55 0.11
C ILE A 646 -16.73 1.04 -0.92
N ARG A 647 -16.97 2.36 -0.92
CA ARG A 647 -17.86 3.03 -1.89
C ARG A 647 -19.26 2.40 -1.96
N PRO A 648 -19.97 2.24 -0.82
CA PRO A 648 -21.34 1.78 -0.86
C PRO A 648 -22.18 2.82 -1.62
N HIS A 649 -22.95 2.36 -2.60
CA HIS A 649 -23.80 3.24 -3.41
C HIS A 649 -25.06 2.52 -3.88
N TRP A 650 -26.12 3.27 -4.09
CA TRP A 650 -27.33 2.78 -4.71
C TRP A 650 -27.07 2.41 -6.19
N SER A 651 -27.47 1.21 -6.61
CA SER A 651 -27.44 0.79 -8.01
C SER A 651 -28.85 0.54 -8.51
N ALA A 652 -29.39 1.46 -9.31
CA ALA A 652 -30.70 1.29 -9.95
C ALA A 652 -30.80 0.00 -10.78
N LYS A 653 -29.71 -0.39 -11.47
CA LYS A 653 -29.65 -1.63 -12.24
C LYS A 653 -29.76 -2.89 -11.39
N ALA A 654 -29.10 -2.91 -10.22
CA ALA A 654 -29.16 -4.05 -9.30
C ALA A 654 -30.39 -4.00 -8.38
N GLY A 655 -31.04 -2.83 -8.27
CA GLY A 655 -32.14 -2.57 -7.36
C GLY A 655 -31.75 -2.66 -5.88
N ALA A 656 -30.45 -2.53 -5.56
CA ALA A 656 -29.90 -2.70 -4.22
C ALA A 656 -28.69 -1.78 -4.00
N VAL A 657 -28.32 -1.57 -2.73
CA VAL A 657 -27.05 -0.92 -2.37
C VAL A 657 -25.90 -1.89 -2.59
N MET A 658 -24.94 -1.47 -3.40
CA MET A 658 -23.78 -2.25 -3.80
C MET A 658 -22.51 -1.62 -3.25
N ALA A 659 -21.54 -2.44 -2.87
CA ALA A 659 -20.23 -1.97 -2.45
C ALA A 659 -19.13 -2.72 -3.19
N GLU A 660 -17.97 -2.09 -3.32
CA GLU A 660 -16.79 -2.72 -3.88
C GLU A 660 -16.04 -3.48 -2.79
N GLU A 661 -15.79 -4.77 -3.01
CA GLU A 661 -15.02 -5.63 -2.13
C GLU A 661 -13.50 -5.48 -2.40
N GLN A 662 -12.75 -5.21 -1.33
CA GLN A 662 -11.30 -5.28 -1.26
C GLN A 662 -10.86 -6.44 -0.37
N ILE A 663 -10.08 -7.36 -0.93
CA ILE A 663 -9.52 -8.51 -0.22
C ILE A 663 -8.03 -8.30 0.01
N ARG A 664 -7.60 -8.38 1.28
CA ARG A 664 -6.21 -8.21 1.69
C ARG A 664 -5.68 -9.45 2.38
N LEU A 665 -4.41 -9.76 2.11
CA LEU A 665 -3.65 -10.79 2.80
C LEU A 665 -2.34 -10.18 3.33
N PHE A 666 -2.17 -10.17 4.66
CA PHE A 666 -1.02 -9.55 5.34
C PHE A 666 -0.72 -8.10 4.92
N GLY A 667 -1.78 -7.31 4.66
CA GLY A 667 -1.69 -5.91 4.24
C GLY A 667 -1.54 -5.69 2.73
N ILE A 668 -1.27 -6.74 1.95
CA ILE A 668 -1.22 -6.65 0.48
C ILE A 668 -2.63 -6.83 -0.08
N LEU A 669 -3.03 -5.96 -1.00
CA LEU A 669 -4.29 -6.08 -1.74
C LEU A 669 -4.15 -7.18 -2.80
N ILE A 670 -4.94 -8.25 -2.68
CA ILE A 670 -4.91 -9.41 -3.60
C ILE A 670 -6.04 -9.37 -4.63
N ALA A 671 -7.18 -8.77 -4.29
CA ALA A 671 -8.32 -8.56 -5.19
C ALA A 671 -9.07 -7.27 -4.82
N GLU A 672 -9.53 -6.53 -5.84
CA GLU A 672 -10.35 -5.33 -5.73
C GLU A 672 -11.31 -5.22 -6.93
N GLY A 673 -12.26 -4.29 -6.92
CA GLY A 673 -13.19 -4.04 -8.03
C GLY A 673 -14.39 -4.98 -8.13
N ARG A 674 -14.55 -5.95 -7.21
CA ARG A 674 -15.71 -6.86 -7.22
C ARG A 674 -16.90 -6.19 -6.55
N MET A 675 -17.97 -6.00 -7.30
CA MET A 675 -19.24 -5.46 -6.78
C MET A 675 -20.00 -6.56 -6.04
N VAL A 676 -20.32 -6.31 -4.77
CA VAL A 676 -21.09 -7.23 -3.93
C VAL A 676 -22.28 -6.53 -3.28
N PRO A 677 -23.40 -7.25 -3.02
CA PRO A 677 -24.53 -6.69 -2.29
C PRO A 677 -24.10 -6.23 -0.90
N TYR A 678 -24.41 -4.98 -0.55
CA TYR A 678 -23.96 -4.38 0.71
C TYR A 678 -24.92 -4.64 1.88
N GLY A 679 -26.22 -4.82 1.58
CA GLY A 679 -27.26 -5.07 2.58
C GLY A 679 -26.92 -6.18 3.60
N PRO A 680 -26.49 -7.39 3.19
CA PRO A 680 -26.13 -8.46 4.12
C PRO A 680 -24.88 -8.18 4.97
N ILE A 681 -24.07 -7.18 4.60
CA ILE A 681 -22.78 -6.88 5.23
C ILE A 681 -22.95 -5.79 6.29
N GLN A 682 -23.62 -4.69 5.93
CA GLN A 682 -23.87 -3.52 6.79
C GLN A 682 -25.32 -3.06 6.58
N PRO A 683 -26.30 -3.73 7.23
CA PRO A 683 -27.72 -3.48 6.98
C PRO A 683 -28.16 -2.05 7.28
N ALA A 684 -27.67 -1.46 8.37
CA ALA A 684 -28.08 -0.11 8.80
C ALA A 684 -27.64 0.97 7.80
N GLU A 685 -26.35 0.96 7.43
CA GLU A 685 -25.79 1.90 6.45
C GLU A 685 -26.40 1.68 5.06
N ALA A 686 -26.64 0.42 4.67
CA ALA A 686 -27.33 0.12 3.41
C ALA A 686 -28.78 0.65 3.39
N GLN A 687 -29.52 0.54 4.49
CA GLN A 687 -30.88 1.08 4.58
C GLN A 687 -30.89 2.61 4.49
N GLU A 688 -29.95 3.29 5.13
CA GLU A 688 -29.82 4.75 5.04
C GLU A 688 -29.57 5.21 3.61
N ILE A 689 -28.62 4.57 2.91
CA ILE A 689 -28.32 4.86 1.50
C ILE A 689 -29.53 4.56 0.62
N PHE A 690 -30.25 3.46 0.89
CA PHE A 690 -31.48 3.11 0.17
C PHE A 690 -32.56 4.18 0.36
N ILE A 691 -32.81 4.63 1.59
CA ILE A 691 -33.82 5.66 1.88
C ILE A 691 -33.47 6.96 1.15
N LYS A 692 -32.23 7.46 1.33
CA LYS A 692 -31.80 8.72 0.73
C LYS A 692 -31.84 8.66 -0.80
N SER A 693 -31.14 7.69 -1.39
CA SER A 693 -30.98 7.64 -2.84
C SER A 693 -32.20 7.14 -3.62
N PHE A 694 -33.07 6.31 -3.01
CA PHE A 694 -34.23 5.73 -3.71
C PHE A 694 -35.58 6.26 -3.22
N LEU A 695 -35.79 6.52 -1.93
CA LEU A 695 -37.10 6.99 -1.43
C LEU A 695 -37.23 8.51 -1.38
N ILE A 696 -36.11 9.23 -1.36
CA ILE A 696 -36.08 10.70 -1.34
C ILE A 696 -35.64 11.24 -2.71
N ASP A 697 -34.44 10.84 -3.17
CA ASP A 697 -33.80 11.43 -4.37
C ASP A 697 -34.28 10.88 -5.71
N SER A 698 -35.23 9.92 -5.76
CA SER A 698 -35.53 9.23 -7.02
C SER A 698 -36.03 10.18 -8.11
N ALA A 699 -35.14 10.49 -9.05
CA ALA A 699 -35.44 11.23 -10.27
C ALA A 699 -36.37 10.39 -11.14
N ASP A 700 -37.67 10.70 -11.05
CA ASP A 700 -38.83 10.43 -11.93
C ASP A 700 -39.11 9.02 -12.49
N SER A 701 -38.15 8.09 -12.52
CA SER A 701 -38.29 6.79 -13.21
C SER A 701 -39.03 5.71 -12.41
N HIS A 702 -38.93 5.73 -11.07
CA HIS A 702 -39.60 4.76 -10.18
C HIS A 702 -40.66 5.39 -9.26
N THR A 703 -40.78 6.72 -9.26
CA THR A 703 -41.79 7.45 -8.48
C THR A 703 -43.20 6.96 -8.78
N ASN A 704 -43.46 6.57 -10.03
CA ASN A 704 -44.75 6.06 -10.47
C ASN A 704 -45.02 4.59 -10.14
N ASP A 705 -44.07 3.84 -9.59
CA ASP A 705 -44.24 2.41 -9.32
C ASP A 705 -44.96 2.14 -7.98
N TYR A 706 -44.89 3.09 -7.02
CA TYR A 706 -45.40 2.92 -5.66
C TYR A 706 -46.46 3.98 -5.29
N ALA A 707 -47.56 3.57 -4.67
CA ALA A 707 -48.67 4.48 -4.36
C ALA A 707 -48.29 5.53 -3.31
N PHE A 708 -47.62 5.11 -2.23
CA PHE A 708 -47.12 6.04 -1.21
C PHE A 708 -46.11 7.06 -1.78
N LEU A 709 -45.20 6.62 -2.64
CA LEU A 709 -44.14 7.48 -3.19
C LEU A 709 -44.72 8.54 -4.14
N ARG A 710 -45.71 8.16 -4.97
CA ARG A 710 -46.48 9.12 -5.78
C ARG A 710 -47.19 10.17 -4.93
N HIS A 711 -47.79 9.76 -3.81
CA HIS A 711 -48.48 10.66 -2.89
C HIS A 711 -47.50 11.64 -2.24
N ASN A 712 -46.40 11.14 -1.66
CA ASN A 712 -45.39 11.95 -0.97
C ASN A 712 -44.76 12.98 -1.91
N HIS A 713 -44.42 12.58 -3.15
CA HIS A 713 -43.84 13.49 -4.13
C HIS A 713 -44.81 14.59 -4.57
N ARG A 714 -46.11 14.28 -4.74
CA ARG A 714 -47.15 15.30 -5.03
C ARG A 714 -47.34 16.25 -3.86
N LEU A 715 -47.29 15.73 -2.64
CA LEU A 715 -47.42 16.52 -1.43
C LEU A 715 -46.24 17.50 -1.28
N LEU A 716 -45.00 17.03 -1.42
CA LEU A 716 -43.79 17.86 -1.39
C LEU A 716 -43.86 18.97 -2.44
N LYS A 717 -44.16 18.64 -3.71
CA LYS A 717 -44.31 19.65 -4.78
C LYS A 717 -45.38 20.71 -4.47
N ARG A 718 -46.49 20.31 -3.84
CA ARG A 718 -47.55 21.25 -3.45
C ARG A 718 -47.09 22.20 -2.34
N LEU A 719 -46.35 21.69 -1.36
CA LEU A 719 -45.83 22.48 -0.23
C LEU A 719 -44.65 23.37 -0.65
N GLU A 720 -43.78 22.93 -1.56
CA GLU A 720 -42.75 23.77 -2.19
C GLU A 720 -43.38 25.00 -2.89
N GLY A 721 -44.56 24.83 -3.49
CA GLY A 721 -45.33 25.95 -4.06
C GLY A 721 -45.83 26.95 -3.00
N MET A 722 -46.05 26.53 -1.75
CA MET A 722 -46.40 27.43 -0.65
C MET A 722 -45.18 28.25 -0.18
N GLU A 723 -44.00 27.62 -0.12
CA GLU A 723 -42.73 28.31 0.14
C GLU A 723 -42.41 29.38 -0.90
N ASP A 724 -42.64 29.06 -2.18
CA ASP A 724 -42.47 29.99 -3.28
C ASP A 724 -43.46 31.18 -3.20
N LYS A 725 -44.71 30.96 -2.76
CA LYS A 725 -45.72 32.02 -2.55
C LYS A 725 -45.38 32.96 -1.40
N LEU A 726 -45.02 32.41 -0.24
CA LEU A 726 -44.71 33.19 0.97
C LEU A 726 -43.27 33.72 1.01
N ARG A 727 -42.44 33.37 0.02
CA ARG A 727 -41.02 33.72 -0.05
C ARG A 727 -40.25 33.30 1.20
N ARG A 728 -40.52 32.07 1.66
CA ARG A 728 -40.01 31.48 2.91
C ARG A 728 -39.53 30.06 2.66
N ARG A 729 -38.26 29.76 3.00
CA ARG A 729 -37.63 28.42 2.87
C ARG A 729 -37.59 27.64 4.19
N ASP A 730 -38.35 28.11 5.17
CA ASP A 730 -38.42 27.57 6.53
C ASP A 730 -39.76 26.88 6.79
N LEU A 731 -40.55 26.57 5.76
CA LEU A 731 -41.84 25.91 5.93
C LEU A 731 -41.72 24.39 5.79
N LEU A 732 -40.76 23.87 5.02
CA LEU A 732 -40.53 22.43 4.86
C LEU A 732 -39.48 21.88 5.83
N VAL A 733 -39.71 20.66 6.31
CA VAL A 733 -38.71 19.89 7.05
C VAL A 733 -37.53 19.49 6.15
N GLY A 734 -36.31 19.48 6.71
CA GLY A 734 -35.11 19.10 5.96
C GLY A 734 -35.03 17.61 5.61
N GLU A 735 -34.09 17.25 4.72
CA GLU A 735 -33.88 15.87 4.25
C GLU A 735 -33.65 14.86 5.38
N ASP A 736 -33.00 15.27 6.48
CA ASP A 736 -32.80 14.40 7.64
C ASP A 736 -34.11 13.99 8.32
N ALA A 737 -35.12 14.88 8.33
CA ALA A 737 -36.44 14.57 8.87
C ALA A 737 -37.22 13.64 7.93
N LEU A 738 -37.10 13.83 6.60
CA LEU A 738 -37.67 12.92 5.60
C LEU A 738 -37.06 11.52 5.69
N SER A 739 -35.74 11.44 5.84
CA SER A 739 -35.01 10.20 6.08
C SER A 739 -35.46 9.53 7.38
N GLY A 740 -35.62 10.32 8.46
CA GLY A 740 -36.15 9.88 9.74
C GLY A 740 -37.58 9.32 9.65
N PHE A 741 -38.46 9.94 8.87
CA PHE A 741 -39.83 9.44 8.64
C PHE A 741 -39.81 8.02 8.06
N TYR A 742 -39.05 7.79 6.99
CA TYR A 742 -38.95 6.46 6.38
C TYR A 742 -38.25 5.45 7.28
N ALA A 743 -37.15 5.84 7.93
CA ALA A 743 -36.39 4.97 8.82
C ALA A 743 -37.22 4.48 10.02
N ASN A 744 -38.12 5.31 10.55
CA ASN A 744 -39.00 4.94 11.67
C ASN A 744 -40.11 3.96 11.28
N LYS A 745 -40.53 3.96 10.01
CA LYS A 745 -41.68 3.19 9.53
C LYS A 745 -41.30 1.93 8.74
N LEU A 746 -40.12 1.92 8.13
CA LEU A 746 -39.62 0.75 7.41
C LEU A 746 -39.02 -0.28 8.37
N PRO A 747 -39.35 -1.58 8.22
CA PRO A 747 -38.67 -2.63 8.95
C PRO A 747 -37.15 -2.63 8.65
N PRO A 748 -36.28 -2.99 9.61
CA PRO A 748 -34.82 -3.08 9.38
C PRO A 748 -34.41 -4.08 8.29
N SER A 749 -35.31 -4.98 7.89
CA SER A 749 -35.10 -5.94 6.81
C SER A 749 -35.26 -5.34 5.40
N VAL A 750 -35.78 -4.12 5.27
CA VAL A 750 -35.97 -3.45 3.98
C VAL A 750 -34.69 -2.70 3.60
N LEU A 751 -33.92 -3.30 2.70
CA LEU A 751 -32.57 -2.84 2.30
C LEU A 751 -32.45 -2.59 0.79
N ASP A 752 -33.44 -3.03 0.02
CA ASP A 752 -33.45 -3.02 -1.44
C ASP A 752 -34.89 -3.07 -1.99
N ILE A 753 -35.06 -2.97 -3.30
CA ILE A 753 -36.39 -3.02 -3.95
C ILE A 753 -37.10 -4.36 -3.70
N SER A 754 -36.36 -5.47 -3.65
CA SER A 754 -36.95 -6.80 -3.47
C SER A 754 -37.58 -6.94 -2.09
N THR A 755 -36.83 -6.54 -1.06
CA THR A 755 -37.24 -6.55 0.35
C THR A 755 -38.34 -5.52 0.63
N LEU A 756 -38.33 -4.35 -0.02
CA LEU A 756 -39.43 -3.38 0.04
C LEU A 756 -40.72 -3.97 -0.54
N ASN A 757 -40.67 -4.56 -1.74
CA ASN A 757 -41.83 -5.19 -2.36
C ASN A 757 -42.39 -6.35 -1.53
N HIS A 758 -41.50 -7.13 -0.91
CA HIS A 758 -41.91 -8.17 0.03
C HIS A 758 -42.60 -7.58 1.26
N ALA A 759 -42.04 -6.52 1.85
CA ALA A 759 -42.62 -5.86 3.02
C ALA A 759 -44.01 -5.26 2.71
N LEU A 760 -44.17 -4.58 1.57
CA LEU A 760 -45.47 -4.02 1.13
C LEU A 760 -46.53 -5.09 0.89
N LYS A 761 -46.13 -6.29 0.43
CA LYS A 761 -47.06 -7.44 0.27
C LYS A 761 -47.40 -8.09 1.61
N ALA A 762 -46.43 -8.19 2.52
CA ALA A 762 -46.61 -8.85 3.81
C ALA A 762 -47.40 -7.99 4.82
N GLN A 763 -47.24 -6.66 4.77
CA GLN A 763 -47.88 -5.71 5.68
C GLN A 763 -48.91 -4.87 4.93
N ARG A 764 -50.19 -5.20 5.10
CA ARG A 764 -51.30 -4.61 4.34
C ARG A 764 -51.44 -3.09 4.49
N ASN A 765 -50.99 -2.53 5.61
CA ASN A 765 -51.10 -1.10 5.93
C ASN A 765 -49.80 -0.31 5.67
N LEU A 766 -48.69 -0.97 5.32
CA LEU A 766 -47.40 -0.30 5.20
C LEU A 766 -47.39 0.79 4.11
N ASP A 767 -48.05 0.56 2.98
CA ASP A 767 -48.19 1.59 1.93
C ASP A 767 -48.91 2.85 2.47
N SER A 768 -50.00 2.69 3.23
CA SER A 768 -50.70 3.82 3.85
C SER A 768 -49.90 4.48 4.98
N GLU A 769 -49.10 3.72 5.73
CA GLU A 769 -48.24 4.27 6.78
C GLU A 769 -47.07 5.10 6.22
N LEU A 770 -46.56 4.72 5.04
CA LEU A 770 -45.51 5.42 4.33
C LEU A 770 -46.01 6.68 3.59
N GLN A 771 -47.31 6.96 3.57
CA GLN A 771 -47.86 8.22 3.06
C GLN A 771 -47.68 9.34 4.09
N MET A 772 -46.98 10.40 3.69
CA MET A 772 -46.76 11.61 4.47
C MET A 772 -48.02 12.48 4.49
N SER A 773 -48.21 13.21 5.59
CA SER A 773 -49.23 14.24 5.75
C SER A 773 -48.62 15.65 5.76
N GLU A 774 -49.45 16.69 5.64
CA GLU A 774 -48.99 18.09 5.74
C GLU A 774 -48.27 18.35 7.08
N ASN A 775 -48.73 17.75 8.17
CA ASN A 775 -48.12 17.90 9.49
C ASN A 775 -46.75 17.23 9.62
N ASP A 776 -46.46 16.22 8.81
CA ASP A 776 -45.15 15.56 8.81
C ASP A 776 -44.09 16.41 8.10
N LEU A 777 -44.51 17.40 7.31
CA LEU A 777 -43.67 18.16 6.40
C LEU A 777 -43.60 19.66 6.72
N LEU A 778 -44.58 20.23 7.43
CA LEU A 778 -44.66 21.66 7.69
C LEU A 778 -44.09 22.07 9.07
N THR A 779 -43.39 23.20 9.09
CA THR A 779 -42.91 23.88 10.30
C THR A 779 -43.67 25.18 10.55
N GLY A 780 -44.55 25.20 11.57
CA GLY A 780 -45.28 26.40 12.02
C GLY A 780 -46.80 26.37 11.82
N LEU A 781 -47.54 27.16 12.62
CA LEU A 781 -49.00 27.19 12.67
C LEU A 781 -49.57 28.45 11.98
N ASP A 782 -50.54 28.22 11.09
CA ASP A 782 -51.46 29.19 10.47
C ASP A 782 -51.01 29.97 9.20
N VAL A 783 -50.32 29.28 8.30
CA VAL A 783 -49.96 29.72 6.93
C VAL A 783 -51.18 30.07 6.05
N ARG A 784 -52.38 29.55 6.38
CA ARG A 784 -53.57 29.64 5.50
C ARG A 784 -54.09 31.06 5.32
N ARG A 785 -54.10 31.89 6.37
CA ARG A 785 -54.56 33.29 6.29
C ARG A 785 -53.59 34.18 5.51
N GLU A 786 -52.28 33.90 5.59
CA GLU A 786 -51.28 34.63 4.81
C GLU A 786 -51.41 34.30 3.31
N LEU A 787 -51.68 33.04 2.96
CA LEU A 787 -51.87 32.60 1.57
C LEU A 787 -53.08 33.26 0.89
N GLU A 788 -54.12 33.65 1.63
CA GLU A 788 -55.28 34.37 1.05
C GLU A 788 -54.89 35.73 0.45
N LEU A 789 -53.77 36.32 0.88
CA LEU A 789 -53.22 37.56 0.35
C LEU A 789 -52.40 37.38 -0.94
N PHE A 790 -52.18 36.13 -1.36
CA PHE A 790 -51.41 35.73 -2.55
C PHE A 790 -52.29 34.86 -3.48
N PRO A 791 -53.24 35.47 -4.21
CA PRO A 791 -54.21 34.73 -5.01
C PRO A 791 -53.57 34.03 -6.21
N ASP A 792 -54.13 32.88 -6.62
CA ASP A 792 -53.70 32.18 -7.84
C ASP A 792 -54.21 32.84 -9.12
N GLU A 793 -55.23 33.70 -9.01
CA GLU A 793 -55.86 34.41 -10.11
C GLU A 793 -56.16 35.86 -9.70
N ALA A 794 -56.02 36.81 -10.62
CA ALA A 794 -56.33 38.22 -10.37
C ALA A 794 -57.04 38.86 -11.56
N ASP A 795 -57.97 39.77 -11.25
CA ASP A 795 -58.75 40.50 -12.26
C ASP A 795 -57.99 41.74 -12.75
N VAL A 796 -57.75 41.82 -14.05
CA VAL A 796 -57.14 42.96 -14.74
C VAL A 796 -58.05 43.38 -15.89
N SER A 797 -58.46 44.65 -15.91
CA SER A 797 -59.28 45.24 -16.99
C SER A 797 -60.55 44.43 -17.35
N GLY A 798 -61.17 43.78 -16.35
CA GLY A 798 -62.41 43.02 -16.50
C GLY A 798 -62.25 41.56 -16.94
N GLN A 799 -61.02 41.05 -16.98
CA GLN A 799 -60.70 39.64 -17.23
C GLN A 799 -59.87 39.04 -16.10
N THR A 800 -60.05 37.75 -15.84
CA THR A 800 -59.33 37.00 -14.80
C THR A 800 -58.09 36.32 -15.38
N TRP A 801 -56.93 36.52 -14.75
CA TRP A 801 -55.63 36.04 -15.23
C TRP A 801 -54.91 35.22 -14.16
N ARG A 802 -54.12 34.22 -14.56
CA ARG A 802 -53.38 33.36 -13.63
C ARG A 802 -52.06 33.98 -13.16
N LEU A 803 -51.79 33.88 -11.87
CA LEU A 803 -50.53 34.27 -11.22
C LEU A 803 -49.69 33.03 -10.90
N ASP A 804 -48.37 33.19 -10.99
CA ASP A 804 -47.37 32.17 -10.69
C ASP A 804 -46.29 32.77 -9.78
N TYR A 805 -45.89 32.06 -8.74
CA TYR A 805 -45.01 32.58 -7.69
C TYR A 805 -43.71 31.78 -7.66
N LYS A 806 -42.58 32.49 -7.55
CA LYS A 806 -41.27 31.85 -7.38
C LYS A 806 -40.46 32.60 -6.35
N PHE A 807 -39.85 31.88 -5.41
CA PHE A 807 -38.87 32.45 -4.49
C PHE A 807 -37.47 31.97 -4.85
N ASP A 808 -36.73 32.77 -5.61
CA ASP A 808 -35.38 32.45 -6.06
C ASP A 808 -34.57 33.74 -6.20
N PRO A 809 -33.97 34.24 -5.10
CA PRO A 809 -33.33 35.56 -5.06
C PRO A 809 -32.24 35.79 -6.12
N ASP A 810 -31.64 34.72 -6.66
CA ASP A 810 -30.59 34.77 -7.67
C ASP A 810 -31.13 34.71 -9.12
N SER A 811 -32.45 34.56 -9.28
CA SER A 811 -33.13 34.38 -10.56
C SER A 811 -33.99 35.56 -10.94
N ARG A 812 -34.03 35.89 -12.24
CA ARG A 812 -34.95 36.91 -12.79
C ARG A 812 -36.43 36.50 -12.78
N ARG A 813 -36.73 35.25 -12.38
CA ARG A 813 -38.10 34.76 -12.21
C ARG A 813 -38.62 34.98 -10.79
N ASP A 814 -37.78 35.51 -9.89
CA ASP A 814 -38.16 35.81 -8.51
C ASP A 814 -39.36 36.76 -8.43
N GLY A 815 -40.29 36.47 -7.53
CA GLY A 815 -41.51 37.24 -7.34
C GLY A 815 -42.71 36.66 -8.08
N VAL A 816 -43.57 37.54 -8.58
CA VAL A 816 -44.89 37.18 -9.12
C VAL A 816 -44.91 37.33 -10.64
N THR A 817 -45.37 36.30 -11.33
CA THR A 817 -45.54 36.29 -12.78
C THR A 817 -47.02 36.18 -13.17
N LEU A 818 -47.54 37.17 -13.89
CA LEU A 818 -48.86 37.14 -14.53
C LEU A 818 -48.77 36.43 -15.88
N LYS A 819 -49.58 35.40 -16.09
CA LYS A 819 -49.65 34.64 -17.35
C LYS A 819 -50.67 35.28 -18.28
N VAL A 820 -50.22 35.76 -19.44
CA VAL A 820 -51.02 36.54 -20.39
C VAL A 820 -50.96 35.89 -21.78
N PRO A 821 -52.06 35.35 -22.32
CA PRO A 821 -52.16 35.00 -23.75
C PRO A 821 -51.65 36.11 -24.67
N ALA A 822 -50.75 35.78 -25.59
CA ALA A 822 -50.06 36.74 -26.44
C ALA A 822 -51.01 37.61 -27.30
N GLY A 823 -52.19 37.09 -27.66
CA GLY A 823 -53.20 37.81 -28.43
C GLY A 823 -53.97 38.90 -27.67
N GLN A 824 -53.84 38.94 -26.33
CA GLN A 824 -54.60 39.84 -25.46
C GLN A 824 -53.72 40.86 -24.71
N LEU A 825 -52.44 40.96 -25.08
CA LEU A 825 -51.50 41.94 -24.48
C LEU A 825 -51.95 43.40 -24.63
N GLU A 826 -52.81 43.70 -25.61
CA GLU A 826 -53.36 45.04 -25.82
C GLU A 826 -54.33 45.49 -24.71
N GLU A 827 -54.93 44.54 -24.00
CA GLU A 827 -55.93 44.79 -22.95
C GLU A 827 -55.31 45.23 -21.62
N ILE A 828 -54.00 45.02 -21.42
CA ILE A 828 -53.28 45.44 -20.21
C ILE A 828 -52.76 46.87 -20.40
N LYS A 829 -53.23 47.80 -19.55
CA LYS A 829 -52.80 49.19 -19.52
C LYS A 829 -51.70 49.42 -18.47
N PRO A 830 -50.81 50.41 -18.67
CA PRO A 830 -49.86 50.82 -17.63
C PRO A 830 -50.60 51.19 -16.33
N GLY A 831 -50.20 50.57 -15.21
CA GLY A 831 -50.82 50.76 -13.89
C GLY A 831 -51.84 49.68 -13.47
N ASP A 832 -52.34 48.87 -14.40
CA ASP A 832 -53.30 47.80 -14.09
C ASP A 832 -52.72 46.70 -13.18
N THR A 833 -51.40 46.51 -13.23
CA THR A 833 -50.68 45.48 -12.47
C THR A 833 -50.28 45.93 -11.07
N ASP A 834 -50.51 47.21 -10.72
CA ASP A 834 -49.94 47.79 -9.52
C ASP A 834 -50.50 47.22 -8.21
N TRP A 835 -51.74 46.72 -8.27
CA TRP A 835 -52.55 46.33 -7.11
C TRP A 835 -52.74 44.81 -6.96
N LEU A 836 -52.17 43.99 -7.85
CA LEU A 836 -52.59 42.59 -8.06
C LEU A 836 -52.35 41.64 -6.91
N VAL A 837 -51.33 41.88 -6.08
CA VAL A 837 -50.97 40.97 -4.98
C VAL A 837 -51.04 41.71 -3.66
N PRO A 838 -52.18 41.61 -2.94
CA PRO A 838 -52.38 42.27 -1.65
C PRO A 838 -51.24 42.04 -0.65
N GLY A 839 -50.70 40.82 -0.62
CA GLY A 839 -49.59 40.43 0.28
C GLY A 839 -48.28 41.18 0.05
N LEU A 840 -48.07 41.76 -1.14
CA LEU A 840 -46.86 42.52 -1.49
C LEU A 840 -47.05 44.05 -1.44
N LEU A 841 -48.28 44.54 -1.30
CA LEU A 841 -48.57 45.98 -1.40
C LEU A 841 -47.92 46.80 -0.28
N ARG A 842 -47.90 46.27 0.95
CA ARG A 842 -47.25 46.92 2.10
C ARG A 842 -45.77 47.18 1.81
N GLU A 843 -45.06 46.13 1.40
CA GLU A 843 -43.64 46.19 1.10
C GLU A 843 -43.35 47.07 -0.12
N LYS A 844 -44.21 47.01 -1.14
CA LYS A 844 -44.13 47.87 -2.34
C LYS A 844 -44.28 49.35 -1.99
N VAL A 845 -45.29 49.74 -1.21
CA VAL A 845 -45.51 51.13 -0.77
C VAL A 845 -44.37 51.61 0.14
N GLU A 846 -43.90 50.77 1.05
CA GLU A 846 -42.75 51.09 1.89
C GLU A 846 -41.47 51.31 1.06
N ALA A 847 -41.19 50.46 0.08
CA ALA A 847 -40.06 50.61 -0.83
C ALA A 847 -40.16 51.89 -1.65
N MET A 848 -41.36 52.25 -2.12
CA MET A 848 -41.62 53.54 -2.78
C MET A 848 -41.34 54.71 -1.82
N MET A 849 -41.91 54.74 -0.62
CA MET A 849 -41.65 55.82 0.35
C MET A 849 -40.15 55.92 0.72
N ARG A 850 -39.43 54.79 0.77
CA ARG A 850 -37.98 54.75 0.98
C ARG A 850 -37.18 55.25 -0.21
N SER A 851 -37.72 55.32 -1.42
CA SER A 851 -37.01 55.91 -2.57
C SER A 851 -37.06 57.45 -2.60
N LEU A 852 -37.97 58.07 -1.81
CA LEU A 852 -38.07 59.53 -1.72
C LEU A 852 -36.79 60.20 -1.20
N PRO A 853 -36.49 61.44 -1.63
CA PRO A 853 -35.40 62.25 -1.09
C PRO A 853 -35.43 62.35 0.44
N LYS A 854 -34.24 62.40 1.06
CA LYS A 854 -34.05 62.42 2.53
C LYS A 854 -34.87 63.50 3.25
N SER A 855 -35.11 64.65 2.60
CA SER A 855 -35.91 65.76 3.13
C SER A 855 -37.39 65.40 3.28
N GLN A 856 -37.96 64.68 2.31
CA GLN A 856 -39.37 64.26 2.31
C GLN A 856 -39.57 62.99 3.14
N ARG A 857 -38.64 62.03 3.04
CA ARG A 857 -38.69 60.75 3.77
C ARG A 857 -38.72 60.94 5.30
N ARG A 858 -38.03 61.96 5.83
CA ARG A 858 -38.00 62.29 7.27
C ARG A 858 -39.40 62.59 7.85
N LEU A 859 -40.32 63.10 7.02
CA LEU A 859 -41.68 63.45 7.43
C LEU A 859 -42.62 62.23 7.47
N LEU A 860 -42.15 61.07 6.99
CA LEU A 860 -42.91 59.83 6.85
C LEU A 860 -42.36 58.71 7.75
N ILE A 861 -41.51 59.04 8.73
CA ILE A 861 -40.96 58.07 9.69
C ILE A 861 -41.91 57.99 10.90
N PRO A 862 -42.33 56.78 11.34
CA PRO A 862 -41.92 55.45 10.85
C PRO A 862 -42.55 55.07 9.51
N ILE A 863 -41.71 54.66 8.53
CA ILE A 863 -42.17 54.39 7.14
C ILE A 863 -43.11 53.18 7.10
N ALA A 864 -42.82 52.14 7.89
CA ALA A 864 -43.64 50.93 7.92
C ALA A 864 -45.07 51.18 8.43
N GLU A 865 -45.24 52.04 9.44
CA GLU A 865 -46.56 52.43 9.95
C GLU A 865 -47.28 53.38 8.98
N THR A 866 -46.54 54.32 8.40
CA THR A 866 -47.07 55.28 7.42
C THR A 866 -47.54 54.59 6.13
N ALA A 867 -46.81 53.58 5.65
CA ALA A 867 -47.21 52.75 4.51
C ALA A 867 -48.49 51.95 4.79
N GLU A 868 -48.65 51.45 6.03
CA GLU A 868 -49.85 50.73 6.46
C GLU A 868 -51.08 51.65 6.55
N GLN A 869 -50.91 52.85 7.10
CA GLN A 869 -51.96 53.90 7.10
C GLN A 869 -52.34 54.30 5.67
N ALA A 870 -51.35 54.47 4.80
CA ALA A 870 -51.58 54.80 3.40
C ALA A 870 -52.45 53.73 2.74
N LEU A 871 -52.17 52.44 2.92
CA LEU A 871 -52.96 51.35 2.32
C LEU A 871 -54.39 51.25 2.83
N GLN A 872 -54.66 51.70 4.06
CA GLN A 872 -56.01 51.73 4.63
C GLN A 872 -56.84 52.94 4.14
N GLN A 873 -56.18 54.06 3.83
CA GLN A 873 -56.85 55.34 3.58
C GLN A 873 -56.77 55.84 2.13
N MET A 874 -55.82 55.34 1.34
CA MET A 874 -55.67 55.75 -0.05
C MET A 874 -56.80 55.19 -0.92
N SER A 875 -57.30 56.01 -1.85
CA SER A 875 -58.22 55.52 -2.88
C SER A 875 -57.47 54.56 -3.81
N ARG A 876 -58.12 53.47 -4.23
CA ARG A 876 -57.59 52.54 -5.23
C ARG A 876 -57.93 52.95 -6.66
N GLU A 877 -58.34 54.19 -6.87
CA GLU A 877 -58.63 54.75 -8.19
C GLU A 877 -57.32 55.22 -8.86
N GLY A 878 -57.04 54.70 -10.06
CA GLY A 878 -55.84 55.02 -10.82
C GLY A 878 -54.62 54.18 -10.45
N SER A 879 -53.44 54.61 -10.91
CA SER A 879 -52.18 53.90 -10.64
C SER A 879 -51.74 54.07 -9.17
N LEU A 880 -50.97 53.12 -8.65
CA LEU A 880 -50.47 53.21 -7.27
C LEU A 880 -49.62 54.48 -7.01
N PRO A 881 -48.73 54.92 -7.93
CA PRO A 881 -48.04 56.20 -7.81
C PRO A 881 -48.99 57.39 -7.66
N TYR A 882 -50.11 57.40 -8.42
CA TYR A 882 -51.10 58.47 -8.35
C TYR A 882 -51.85 58.46 -7.02
N ALA A 883 -52.35 57.30 -6.60
CA ALA A 883 -53.05 57.13 -5.33
C ALA A 883 -52.17 57.53 -4.13
N LEU A 884 -50.90 57.12 -4.15
CA LEU A 884 -49.94 57.43 -3.10
C LEU A 884 -49.58 58.92 -3.08
N SER A 885 -49.34 59.54 -4.24
CA SER A 885 -49.09 60.99 -4.35
C SER A 885 -50.27 61.82 -3.87
N ALA A 886 -51.50 61.44 -4.24
CA ALA A 886 -52.72 62.13 -3.83
C ALA A 886 -52.95 62.02 -2.31
N TRP A 887 -52.64 60.87 -1.73
CA TRP A 887 -52.71 60.65 -0.28
C TRP A 887 -51.62 61.46 0.46
N LEU A 888 -50.36 61.41 0.00
CA LEU A 888 -49.25 62.17 0.60
C LEU A 888 -49.47 63.69 0.56
N TYR A 889 -50.05 64.20 -0.53
CA TYR A 889 -50.37 65.63 -0.63
C TYR A 889 -51.49 66.02 0.34
N ARG A 890 -52.52 65.18 0.49
CA ARG A 890 -53.68 65.43 1.36
C ARG A 890 -53.34 65.36 2.84
N GLU A 891 -52.66 64.30 3.28
CA GLU A 891 -52.42 64.04 4.70
C GLU A 891 -51.12 64.69 5.21
N HIS A 892 -50.09 64.79 4.35
CA HIS A 892 -48.76 65.26 4.76
C HIS A 892 -48.31 66.55 4.05
N GLY A 893 -49.09 67.09 3.11
CA GLY A 893 -48.73 68.29 2.35
C GLY A 893 -47.52 68.10 1.43
N ILE A 894 -47.09 66.85 1.18
CA ILE A 894 -45.91 66.56 0.37
C ILE A 894 -46.35 66.42 -1.09
N ASN A 895 -45.94 67.36 -1.93
CA ASN A 895 -46.19 67.28 -3.36
C ASN A 895 -45.11 66.43 -4.04
N VAL A 896 -45.44 65.18 -4.35
CA VAL A 896 -44.63 64.27 -5.17
C VAL A 896 -45.40 64.02 -6.46
N PRO A 897 -44.98 64.57 -7.61
CA PRO A 897 -45.64 64.27 -8.90
C PRO A 897 -45.65 62.76 -9.16
N PRO A 898 -46.74 62.17 -9.68
CA PRO A 898 -46.79 60.72 -9.95
C PRO A 898 -45.65 60.20 -10.83
N ASP A 899 -45.16 61.00 -11.79
CA ASP A 899 -44.04 60.66 -12.68
C ASP A 899 -42.67 60.71 -11.99
N SER A 900 -42.59 61.24 -10.77
CA SER A 900 -41.33 61.33 -10.00
C SER A 900 -41.04 60.07 -9.18
N TRP A 901 -41.98 59.13 -9.12
CA TRP A 901 -41.75 57.82 -8.51
C TRP A 901 -40.93 56.94 -9.43
N ASP A 902 -39.72 56.61 -9.00
CA ASP A 902 -38.86 55.66 -9.72
C ASP A 902 -39.33 54.22 -9.49
N MET A 903 -40.25 53.76 -10.33
CA MET A 903 -40.76 52.40 -10.32
C MET A 903 -39.69 51.37 -10.76
N GLN A 904 -38.64 51.80 -11.45
CA GLN A 904 -37.54 50.91 -11.88
C GLN A 904 -36.59 50.60 -10.72
N ALA A 905 -36.45 51.51 -9.76
CA ALA A 905 -35.63 51.32 -8.55
C ALA A 905 -36.24 50.34 -7.52
N LEU A 906 -37.49 49.91 -7.70
CA LEU A 906 -38.07 48.84 -6.87
C LEU A 906 -37.32 47.51 -7.09
N PRO A 907 -37.14 46.69 -6.05
CA PRO A 907 -36.71 45.30 -6.21
C PRO A 907 -37.61 44.55 -7.21
N ASP A 908 -37.01 43.73 -8.06
CA ASP A 908 -37.74 43.05 -9.15
C ASP A 908 -38.85 42.12 -8.64
N TYR A 909 -38.71 41.52 -7.46
CA TYR A 909 -39.75 40.66 -6.87
C TYR A 909 -41.01 41.41 -6.42
N LEU A 910 -40.94 42.73 -6.25
CA LEU A 910 -42.10 43.60 -5.95
C LEU A 910 -42.78 44.11 -7.24
N LYS A 911 -42.21 43.81 -8.41
CA LYS A 911 -42.78 44.12 -9.72
C LYS A 911 -43.46 42.86 -10.25
N VAL A 912 -44.66 43.01 -10.80
CA VAL A 912 -45.35 41.89 -11.46
C VAL A 912 -44.70 41.65 -12.82
N ARG A 913 -44.08 40.48 -13.00
CA ARG A 913 -43.52 40.05 -14.28
C ARG A 913 -44.67 39.57 -15.18
N LEU A 914 -44.78 40.09 -16.39
CA LEU A 914 -45.70 39.59 -17.39
C LEU A 914 -45.05 38.45 -18.16
N SER A 915 -45.76 37.36 -18.39
CA SER A 915 -45.32 36.17 -19.13
C SER A 915 -46.32 35.89 -20.24
N LEU A 916 -45.87 36.08 -21.48
CA LEU A 916 -46.70 35.97 -22.66
C LEU A 916 -46.78 34.53 -23.13
N LEU A 917 -47.96 33.94 -23.09
CA LEU A 917 -48.19 32.55 -23.48
C LEU A 917 -48.64 32.46 -24.94
N ASP A 918 -48.17 31.46 -25.68
CA ASP A 918 -48.75 31.09 -26.97
C ASP A 918 -50.02 30.23 -26.82
N ASP A 919 -50.62 29.86 -27.95
CA ASP A 919 -51.84 29.01 -28.00
C ASP A 919 -51.62 27.60 -27.40
N ALA A 920 -50.36 27.18 -27.16
CA ALA A 920 -49.99 25.93 -26.51
C ALA A 920 -49.68 26.09 -25.01
N GLY A 921 -49.82 27.31 -24.47
CA GLY A 921 -49.53 27.62 -23.07
C GLY A 921 -48.03 27.77 -22.74
N VAL A 922 -47.17 27.92 -23.74
CA VAL A 922 -45.71 28.06 -23.56
C VAL A 922 -45.34 29.54 -23.43
N GLU A 923 -44.49 29.86 -22.44
CA GLU A 923 -43.96 31.22 -22.27
C GLU A 923 -43.08 31.59 -23.47
N THR A 924 -43.56 32.55 -24.24
CA THR A 924 -42.89 33.09 -25.39
C THR A 924 -41.99 34.26 -24.98
N ALA A 925 -42.49 35.28 -24.30
CA ALA A 925 -41.70 36.44 -23.86
C ALA A 925 -42.11 36.83 -22.44
N ALA A 926 -41.22 37.52 -21.72
CA ALA A 926 -41.56 38.00 -20.40
C ALA A 926 -40.76 39.22 -19.99
N GLY A 927 -41.36 40.05 -19.14
CA GLY A 927 -40.81 41.35 -18.75
C GLY A 927 -41.77 42.11 -17.84
N PHE A 928 -41.31 43.21 -17.26
CA PHE A 928 -42.10 44.00 -16.29
C PHE A 928 -42.94 45.11 -16.94
N GLU A 929 -42.62 45.48 -18.17
CA GLU A 929 -43.26 46.59 -18.88
C GLU A 929 -44.09 46.09 -20.07
N PRO A 930 -45.43 46.32 -20.10
CA PRO A 930 -46.27 45.96 -21.23
C PRO A 930 -45.80 46.60 -22.54
N SER A 931 -45.25 47.82 -22.49
CA SER A 931 -44.77 48.58 -23.65
C SER A 931 -43.50 47.96 -24.27
N ALA A 932 -42.54 47.57 -23.43
CA ALA A 932 -41.32 46.88 -23.83
C ALA A 932 -41.64 45.47 -24.38
N LEU A 933 -42.62 44.79 -23.78
CA LEU A 933 -43.13 43.53 -24.29
C LEU A 933 -43.87 43.69 -25.62
N LYS A 934 -44.65 44.77 -25.82
CA LYS A 934 -45.27 45.11 -27.11
C LYS A 934 -44.21 45.35 -28.20
N GLN A 935 -43.11 46.06 -27.90
CA GLN A 935 -41.97 46.22 -28.80
C GLN A 935 -41.21 44.90 -29.06
N ALA A 936 -41.07 44.04 -28.05
CA ALA A 936 -40.44 42.72 -28.17
C ALA A 936 -41.36 41.67 -28.83
N HIS A 937 -42.69 41.88 -28.83
CA HIS A 937 -43.69 41.05 -29.54
C HIS A 937 -44.02 41.54 -30.94
N GLN A 938 -43.72 42.80 -31.30
CA GLN A 938 -43.78 43.26 -32.69
C GLN A 938 -42.94 42.39 -33.65
N PRO A 939 -41.71 41.96 -33.32
CA PRO A 939 -40.99 40.98 -34.14
C PRO A 939 -41.58 39.55 -34.05
N ARG A 940 -42.51 39.25 -33.13
CA ARG A 940 -43.28 37.99 -33.15
C ARG A 940 -44.55 38.02 -33.99
N LEU A 941 -45.12 39.19 -34.25
CA LEU A 941 -45.94 39.37 -35.44
C LEU A 941 -45.08 39.17 -36.72
N ALA A 942 -43.79 39.52 -36.67
CA ALA A 942 -42.82 39.13 -37.71
C ALA A 942 -42.37 37.66 -37.65
N ALA A 943 -42.70 36.89 -36.60
CA ALA A 943 -42.52 35.44 -36.53
C ALA A 943 -43.64 34.65 -37.23
N ARG A 944 -44.65 35.34 -37.78
CA ARG A 944 -45.42 34.83 -38.94
C ARG A 944 -44.84 35.26 -40.28
N GLY A 945 -43.72 36.00 -40.26
CA GLY A 945 -42.98 36.43 -41.44
C GLY A 945 -42.11 35.33 -42.04
N PRO A 946 -41.51 35.60 -43.21
CA PRO A 946 -40.76 34.61 -43.99
C PRO A 946 -39.65 33.90 -43.19
N ALA A 947 -39.01 34.58 -42.24
CA ALA A 947 -37.85 34.07 -41.48
C ALA A 947 -38.15 32.89 -40.56
N ALA A 948 -39.25 32.97 -39.81
CA ALA A 948 -39.64 31.92 -38.87
C ALA A 948 -40.17 30.67 -39.58
N ARG A 949 -40.87 30.84 -40.72
CA ARG A 949 -41.26 29.72 -41.60
C ARG A 949 -40.04 29.04 -42.20
N TYR A 950 -39.04 29.84 -42.62
CA TYR A 950 -37.79 29.33 -43.17
C TYR A 950 -37.00 28.51 -42.13
N ARG A 951 -36.83 29.03 -40.90
CA ARG A 951 -36.19 28.29 -39.78
C ARG A 951 -36.87 26.94 -39.53
N LYS A 952 -38.19 26.91 -39.38
CA LYS A 952 -38.94 25.68 -39.10
C LYS A 952 -38.83 24.61 -40.22
N ALA A 953 -38.66 25.04 -41.46
CA ALA A 953 -38.56 24.13 -42.61
C ALA A 953 -37.13 23.63 -42.88
N HIS A 954 -36.11 24.41 -42.49
CA HIS A 954 -34.72 24.17 -42.90
C HIS A 954 -33.74 23.88 -41.76
N GLU A 955 -34.10 24.15 -40.50
CA GLU A 955 -33.27 23.77 -39.35
C GLU A 955 -33.26 22.25 -39.14
N GLN A 956 -32.09 21.73 -38.75
CA GLN A 956 -31.88 20.30 -38.52
C GLN A 956 -31.33 20.10 -37.12
N GLN A 957 -31.86 19.14 -36.36
CA GLN A 957 -31.41 18.81 -35.02
C GLN A 957 -30.83 17.40 -34.96
N GLY A 958 -30.01 17.12 -33.94
CA GLY A 958 -29.50 15.76 -33.71
C GLY A 958 -28.42 15.31 -34.69
N LEU A 959 -27.77 16.23 -35.40
CA LEU A 959 -26.71 15.91 -36.35
C LEU A 959 -25.48 15.40 -35.58
N ARG A 960 -24.94 14.26 -36.04
CA ARG A 960 -23.67 13.68 -35.57
C ARG A 960 -22.60 13.64 -36.66
N GLN A 961 -22.95 14.08 -37.86
CA GLN A 961 -22.08 14.20 -39.03
C GLN A 961 -22.42 15.51 -39.73
N TRP A 962 -21.55 15.95 -40.64
CA TRP A 962 -21.79 17.15 -41.44
C TRP A 962 -23.13 17.02 -42.20
N PRO A 963 -23.97 18.07 -42.24
CA PRO A 963 -25.23 18.02 -42.97
C PRO A 963 -24.99 17.71 -44.46
N ASN A 964 -25.88 16.94 -45.08
CA ASN A 964 -25.71 16.47 -46.47
C ASN A 964 -25.67 17.60 -47.53
N ASN A 965 -26.05 18.82 -47.15
CA ASN A 965 -26.09 20.00 -48.02
C ASN A 965 -25.00 21.00 -47.60
N GLU A 966 -24.49 21.78 -48.55
CA GLU A 966 -23.59 22.90 -48.26
C GLU A 966 -24.29 23.97 -47.41
N ILE A 967 -23.55 24.57 -46.48
CA ILE A 967 -24.05 25.63 -45.60
C ILE A 967 -23.76 26.98 -46.29
N PRO A 968 -24.76 27.68 -46.86
CA PRO A 968 -24.52 28.92 -47.61
C PRO A 968 -24.06 30.06 -46.69
N GLU A 969 -23.42 31.10 -47.24
CA GLU A 969 -22.94 32.23 -46.43
C GLU A 969 -24.07 33.00 -45.75
N SER A 970 -25.16 33.15 -46.49
CA SER A 970 -26.38 33.80 -46.08
C SER A 970 -27.49 33.32 -46.99
N VAL A 971 -28.72 33.36 -46.50
CA VAL A 971 -29.91 33.05 -47.28
C VAL A 971 -30.81 34.27 -47.27
N ASP A 972 -31.09 34.80 -48.46
CA ASP A 972 -32.17 35.76 -48.65
C ASP A 972 -33.50 35.00 -48.73
N ILE A 973 -34.41 35.35 -47.83
CA ILE A 973 -35.72 34.70 -47.66
C ILE A 973 -36.87 35.54 -48.25
N GLY A 974 -36.53 36.61 -49.00
CA GLY A 974 -37.46 37.54 -49.62
C GLY A 974 -37.96 38.63 -48.67
N GLY A 975 -38.23 39.83 -49.22
CA GLY A 975 -38.71 41.00 -48.45
C GLY A 975 -37.61 41.80 -47.74
N GLY A 976 -36.34 41.65 -48.14
CA GLY A 976 -35.21 42.37 -47.56
C GLY A 976 -34.62 41.74 -46.28
N ALA A 977 -35.09 40.54 -45.90
CA ALA A 977 -34.59 39.80 -44.74
C ALA A 977 -33.55 38.74 -45.16
N VAL A 978 -32.40 38.75 -44.49
CA VAL A 978 -31.28 37.82 -44.73
C VAL A 978 -31.02 37.04 -43.45
N LEU A 979 -30.82 35.73 -43.56
CA LEU A 979 -30.47 34.83 -42.46
C LEU A 979 -29.08 34.21 -42.66
N TRP A 980 -28.37 33.93 -41.58
CA TRP A 980 -27.04 33.31 -41.62
C TRP A 980 -27.07 31.91 -40.99
N PRO A 981 -26.99 30.82 -41.79
CA PRO A 981 -26.97 29.47 -41.24
C PRO A 981 -25.63 29.14 -40.59
N ALA A 982 -25.71 28.42 -39.47
CA ALA A 982 -24.56 27.89 -38.76
C ALA A 982 -24.92 26.65 -37.93
N LEU A 983 -23.93 25.80 -37.73
CA LEU A 983 -23.93 24.70 -36.79
C LEU A 983 -23.99 25.25 -35.35
N HIS A 984 -24.62 24.51 -34.45
CA HIS A 984 -24.81 24.88 -33.06
C HIS A 984 -24.56 23.68 -32.16
N ASP A 985 -23.79 23.86 -31.09
CA ASP A 985 -23.47 22.80 -30.13
C ASP A 985 -24.67 22.55 -29.20
N ASP A 986 -25.33 21.40 -29.31
CA ASP A 986 -26.40 20.96 -28.40
C ASP A 986 -25.86 20.04 -27.28
N GLY A 987 -24.53 19.91 -27.14
CA GLY A 987 -23.86 19.08 -26.14
C GLY A 987 -23.62 17.63 -26.59
N GLU A 988 -24.70 16.87 -26.86
CA GLU A 988 -24.60 15.47 -27.33
C GLU A 988 -24.73 15.32 -28.85
N SER A 989 -25.09 16.40 -29.53
CA SER A 989 -25.28 16.51 -30.98
C SER A 989 -25.04 17.94 -31.44
N VAL A 990 -25.18 18.16 -32.74
CA VAL A 990 -25.13 19.48 -33.37
C VAL A 990 -26.43 19.76 -34.10
N SER A 991 -26.84 21.01 -34.15
CA SER A 991 -27.99 21.46 -34.95
C SER A 991 -27.56 22.47 -35.99
N LEU A 992 -28.18 22.46 -37.18
CA LEU A 992 -28.06 23.53 -38.16
C LEU A 992 -29.16 24.56 -37.87
N ARG A 993 -28.77 25.76 -37.45
CA ARG A 993 -29.65 26.88 -37.06
C ARG A 993 -29.43 28.11 -37.93
N TYR A 994 -30.43 28.98 -38.06
CA TYR A 994 -30.32 30.21 -38.87
C TYR A 994 -30.44 31.47 -38.01
N PHE A 995 -29.34 32.22 -37.90
CA PHE A 995 -29.22 33.37 -37.02
C PHE A 995 -29.55 34.69 -37.76
N ASP A 996 -29.96 35.69 -36.99
CA ASP A 996 -30.24 37.06 -37.46
C ASP A 996 -28.97 37.92 -37.59
N LEU A 997 -27.88 37.51 -36.95
CA LEU A 997 -26.60 38.24 -36.96
C LEU A 997 -25.48 37.36 -37.48
N LYS A 998 -24.71 37.88 -38.44
CA LYS A 998 -23.51 37.22 -39.00
C LYS A 998 -22.50 36.83 -37.92
N THR A 999 -22.33 37.65 -36.88
CA THR A 999 -21.40 37.42 -35.77
C THR A 999 -21.82 36.27 -34.87
N GLU A 1000 -23.12 36.14 -34.58
CA GLU A 1000 -23.66 35.03 -33.80
C GLU A 1000 -23.59 33.72 -34.56
N ALA A 1001 -23.91 33.73 -35.86
CA ALA A 1001 -23.74 32.58 -36.74
C ALA A 1001 -22.28 32.12 -36.78
N ALA A 1002 -21.33 33.04 -36.92
CA ALA A 1002 -19.90 32.73 -36.94
C ALA A 1002 -19.44 32.05 -35.64
N ALA A 1003 -19.82 32.58 -34.48
CA ALA A 1003 -19.46 32.00 -33.19
C ALA A 1003 -20.10 30.61 -32.97
N SER A 1004 -21.38 30.48 -33.33
CA SER A 1004 -22.09 29.20 -33.25
C SER A 1004 -21.45 28.16 -34.16
N GLN A 1005 -21.11 28.54 -35.41
CA GLN A 1005 -20.51 27.64 -36.41
C GLN A 1005 -19.22 27.00 -35.90
N LEU A 1006 -18.35 27.77 -35.25
CA LEU A 1006 -17.09 27.29 -34.69
C LEU A 1006 -17.32 26.29 -33.54
N GLY A 1007 -18.26 26.59 -32.63
CA GLY A 1007 -18.65 25.67 -31.55
C GLY A 1007 -19.28 24.37 -32.06
N GLY A 1008 -20.15 24.47 -33.07
CA GLY A 1008 -20.74 23.30 -33.73
C GLY A 1008 -19.71 22.44 -34.47
N GLN A 1009 -18.72 23.04 -35.13
CA GLN A 1009 -17.60 22.32 -35.75
C GLN A 1009 -16.76 21.57 -34.74
N GLN A 1010 -16.39 22.22 -33.62
CA GLN A 1010 -15.68 21.58 -32.53
C GLN A 1010 -16.43 20.35 -32.01
N ARG A 1011 -17.75 20.47 -31.77
CA ARG A 1011 -18.59 19.36 -31.33
C ARG A 1011 -18.66 18.22 -32.35
N LEU A 1012 -18.85 18.54 -33.64
CA LEU A 1012 -18.85 17.52 -34.70
C LEU A 1012 -17.50 16.78 -34.77
N ALA A 1013 -16.37 17.47 -34.63
CA ALA A 1013 -15.06 16.83 -34.59
C ALA A 1013 -14.90 15.92 -33.37
N MET A 1014 -15.36 16.34 -32.19
CA MET A 1014 -15.35 15.52 -30.98
C MET A 1014 -16.21 14.26 -31.11
N LEU A 1015 -17.36 14.35 -31.78
CA LEU A 1015 -18.24 13.20 -32.07
C LEU A 1015 -17.62 12.26 -33.11
N HIS A 1016 -16.97 12.80 -34.15
CA HIS A 1016 -16.31 12.01 -35.18
C HIS A 1016 -15.13 11.20 -34.62
N TRP A 1017 -14.26 11.84 -33.83
CA TRP A 1017 -13.06 11.23 -33.24
C TRP A 1017 -13.28 10.66 -31.84
N ALA A 1018 -14.53 10.41 -31.42
CA ALA A 1018 -14.86 10.02 -30.05
C ALA A 1018 -14.13 8.73 -29.61
N ARG A 1019 -13.94 7.76 -30.50
CA ARG A 1019 -13.25 6.50 -30.19
C ARG A 1019 -11.75 6.70 -30.03
N GLU A 1020 -11.13 7.47 -30.91
CA GLU A 1020 -9.71 7.80 -30.91
C GLU A 1020 -9.36 8.68 -29.73
N ILE A 1021 -10.16 9.71 -29.44
CA ILE A 1021 -10.05 10.54 -28.24
C ILE A 1021 -10.18 9.67 -26.98
N ALA A 1022 -11.12 8.74 -26.91
CA ALA A 1022 -11.24 7.81 -25.79
C ALA A 1022 -10.02 6.87 -25.64
N SER A 1023 -9.37 6.50 -26.75
CA SER A 1023 -8.12 5.73 -26.75
C SER A 1023 -6.94 6.58 -26.25
N PHE A 1024 -6.75 7.78 -26.80
CA PHE A 1024 -5.68 8.69 -26.41
C PHE A 1024 -5.81 9.18 -24.97
N ARG A 1025 -7.03 9.34 -24.45
CA ARG A 1025 -7.32 9.59 -23.03
C ARG A 1025 -6.84 8.50 -22.08
N LYS A 1026 -6.52 7.30 -22.57
CA LYS A 1026 -5.89 6.26 -21.75
C LYS A 1026 -4.37 6.44 -21.68
N GLU A 1027 -3.77 7.02 -22.72
CA GLU A 1027 -2.33 7.26 -22.83
C GLU A 1027 -1.92 8.59 -22.17
N LEU A 1028 -2.62 9.68 -22.49
CA LEU A 1028 -2.39 11.02 -21.94
C LEU A 1028 -3.13 11.20 -20.61
N ARG A 1029 -2.68 10.47 -19.60
CA ARG A 1029 -3.20 10.56 -18.22
C ARG A 1029 -2.16 11.11 -17.27
N LEU A 1030 -2.60 11.98 -16.38
CA LEU A 1030 -1.75 12.52 -15.33
C LEU A 1030 -1.42 11.42 -14.32
N TYR A 1031 -0.14 11.30 -13.97
CA TYR A 1031 0.36 10.36 -12.98
C TYR A 1031 1.27 11.04 -11.95
N GLY A 1032 1.53 10.36 -10.84
CA GLY A 1032 2.50 10.79 -9.83
C GLY A 1032 2.22 12.18 -9.27
N ARG A 1033 3.24 13.04 -9.25
CA ARG A 1033 3.16 14.40 -8.67
C ARG A 1033 2.18 15.31 -9.42
N ALA A 1034 2.17 15.25 -10.75
CA ALA A 1034 1.28 16.08 -11.57
C ALA A 1034 -0.20 15.77 -11.30
N LYS A 1035 -0.55 14.49 -11.09
CA LYS A 1035 -1.91 14.09 -10.72
C LYS A 1035 -2.33 14.68 -9.37
N ILE A 1036 -1.47 14.56 -8.37
CA ILE A 1036 -1.75 15.08 -7.02
C ILE A 1036 -1.96 16.61 -7.07
N ALA A 1037 -1.11 17.33 -7.81
CA ALA A 1037 -1.25 18.77 -8.00
C ALA A 1037 -2.54 19.17 -8.73
N ALA A 1038 -2.98 18.37 -9.70
CA ALA A 1038 -4.25 18.59 -10.39
C ALA A 1038 -5.46 18.35 -9.46
N ASP A 1039 -5.41 17.29 -8.65
CA ASP A 1039 -6.45 16.97 -7.68
C ASP A 1039 -6.57 18.05 -6.57
N GLU A 1040 -5.47 18.73 -6.22
CA GLU A 1040 -5.46 19.84 -5.26
C GLU A 1040 -6.07 21.15 -5.81
N THR A 1041 -6.16 21.33 -7.13
CA THR A 1041 -6.54 22.62 -7.75
C THR A 1041 -7.90 22.58 -8.48
N GLY A 1042 -8.27 21.46 -9.09
CA GLY A 1042 -9.53 21.35 -9.85
C GLY A 1042 -9.95 19.93 -10.28
N GLY A 1043 -9.18 18.90 -9.92
CA GLY A 1043 -9.43 17.50 -10.29
C GLY A 1043 -8.73 17.11 -11.59
N SER A 1044 -7.99 15.99 -11.57
CA SER A 1044 -7.21 15.54 -12.73
C SER A 1044 -8.09 15.25 -13.95
N GLU A 1045 -9.27 14.66 -13.75
CA GLU A 1045 -10.20 14.32 -14.84
C GLU A 1045 -10.84 15.56 -15.48
N ALA A 1046 -11.16 16.58 -14.68
CA ALA A 1046 -11.71 17.84 -15.19
C ALA A 1046 -10.67 18.56 -16.06
N MET A 1047 -9.41 18.62 -15.61
CA MET A 1047 -8.32 19.25 -16.38
C MET A 1047 -7.98 18.47 -17.66
N GLU A 1048 -7.97 17.13 -17.62
CA GLU A 1048 -7.80 16.30 -18.81
C GLU A 1048 -8.95 16.54 -19.81
N ASN A 1049 -10.20 16.63 -19.34
CA ASN A 1049 -11.35 16.94 -20.19
C ASN A 1049 -11.26 18.33 -20.82
N SER A 1050 -10.92 19.36 -20.04
CA SER A 1050 -10.70 20.73 -20.53
C SER A 1050 -9.58 20.80 -21.54
N LEU A 1051 -8.51 20.02 -21.37
CA LEU A 1051 -7.39 19.97 -22.31
C LEU A 1051 -7.83 19.40 -23.66
N TRP A 1052 -8.60 18.31 -23.65
CA TRP A 1052 -9.15 17.74 -24.88
C TRP A 1052 -10.12 18.69 -25.56
N PHE A 1053 -10.97 19.37 -24.79
CA PHE A 1053 -11.86 20.39 -25.32
C PHE A 1053 -11.08 21.55 -25.96
N ARG A 1054 -10.01 22.03 -25.32
CA ARG A 1054 -9.14 23.07 -25.87
C ARG A 1054 -8.42 22.62 -27.14
N ALA A 1055 -7.83 21.42 -27.13
CA ALA A 1055 -7.11 20.88 -28.28
C ALA A 1055 -8.02 20.67 -29.49
N THR A 1056 -9.28 20.26 -29.30
CA THR A 1056 -10.23 20.13 -30.42
C THR A 1056 -10.67 21.48 -30.96
N ALA A 1057 -10.86 22.49 -30.10
CA ALA A 1057 -11.14 23.86 -30.54
C ALA A 1057 -10.00 24.43 -31.39
N ASP A 1058 -8.76 24.35 -30.92
CA ASP A 1058 -7.61 24.94 -31.62
C ASP A 1058 -7.30 24.24 -32.96
N VAL A 1059 -7.71 22.98 -33.13
CA VAL A 1059 -7.48 22.21 -34.37
C VAL A 1059 -8.64 22.35 -35.37
N PHE A 1060 -9.89 22.37 -34.90
CA PHE A 1060 -11.08 22.28 -35.77
C PHE A 1060 -11.99 23.50 -35.75
N ALA A 1061 -11.75 24.48 -34.87
CA ALA A 1061 -12.55 25.69 -34.74
C ALA A 1061 -11.72 26.97 -34.96
N ALA A 1062 -10.68 26.88 -35.81
CA ALA A 1062 -9.83 28.02 -36.17
C ALA A 1062 -10.37 28.82 -37.37
N GLU A 1063 -11.02 28.16 -38.33
CA GLU A 1063 -11.60 28.78 -39.52
C GLU A 1063 -13.00 28.23 -39.80
N ILE A 1064 -13.89 29.11 -40.29
CA ILE A 1064 -15.29 28.76 -40.58
C ILE A 1064 -15.35 27.91 -41.85
N THR A 1065 -15.53 26.60 -41.69
CA THR A 1065 -15.86 25.68 -42.78
C THR A 1065 -17.34 25.76 -43.18
N ARG A 1066 -17.66 25.62 -44.48
CA ARG A 1066 -19.06 25.68 -44.98
C ARG A 1066 -19.46 24.56 -45.94
N THR A 1067 -18.50 23.89 -46.57
CA THR A 1067 -18.77 22.76 -47.47
C THR A 1067 -18.37 21.43 -46.81
N ALA A 1068 -19.02 20.34 -47.23
CA ALA A 1068 -18.66 19.00 -46.78
C ALA A 1068 -17.25 18.59 -47.24
N LYS A 1069 -16.79 19.11 -48.39
CA LYS A 1069 -15.46 18.85 -48.93
C LYS A 1069 -14.39 19.46 -48.03
N ASP A 1070 -14.50 20.76 -47.74
CA ASP A 1070 -13.56 21.47 -46.88
C ASP A 1070 -13.58 20.88 -45.46
N TRP A 1071 -14.74 20.43 -44.98
CA TRP A 1071 -14.87 19.76 -43.69
C TRP A 1071 -14.17 18.40 -43.65
N ASN A 1072 -14.30 17.58 -44.69
CA ASN A 1072 -13.61 16.30 -44.77
C ASN A 1072 -12.09 16.48 -44.92
N GLU A 1073 -11.64 17.52 -45.64
CA GLU A 1073 -10.23 17.90 -45.71
C GLU A 1073 -9.71 18.36 -44.33
N ALA A 1074 -10.47 19.22 -43.63
CA ALA A 1074 -10.17 19.64 -42.27
C ALA A 1074 -10.16 18.48 -41.26
N LEU A 1075 -11.08 17.52 -41.37
CA LEU A 1075 -11.10 16.29 -40.56
C LEU A 1075 -9.85 15.43 -40.79
N THR A 1076 -9.42 15.30 -42.04
CA THR A 1076 -8.26 14.47 -42.41
C THR A 1076 -6.95 15.10 -41.92
N GLU A 1077 -6.77 16.40 -42.16
CA GLU A 1077 -5.56 17.13 -41.74
C GLU A 1077 -5.54 17.39 -40.23
N GLY A 1078 -6.68 17.81 -39.67
CA GLY A 1078 -6.84 18.02 -38.25
C GLY A 1078 -6.72 16.73 -37.44
N GLY A 1079 -7.16 15.59 -37.96
CA GLY A 1079 -6.97 14.28 -37.32
C GLY A 1079 -5.50 13.93 -37.07
N ARG A 1080 -4.60 14.28 -38.00
CA ARG A 1080 -3.14 14.09 -37.85
C ARG A 1080 -2.54 15.02 -36.80
N ARG A 1081 -3.08 16.24 -36.67
CA ARG A 1081 -2.62 17.28 -35.75
C ARG A 1081 -3.26 17.22 -34.36
N LEU A 1082 -4.41 16.57 -34.21
CA LEU A 1082 -5.17 16.52 -32.96
C LEU A 1082 -4.36 15.84 -31.85
N TYR A 1083 -3.78 14.67 -32.14
CA TYR A 1083 -2.98 13.95 -31.16
C TYR A 1083 -1.70 14.70 -30.79
N SER A 1084 -0.97 15.27 -31.78
CA SER A 1084 0.25 16.04 -31.49
C SER A 1084 -0.05 17.28 -30.68
N THR A 1085 -1.10 18.03 -31.01
CA THR A 1085 -1.53 19.23 -30.26
C THR A 1085 -1.95 18.86 -28.84
N ALA A 1086 -2.77 17.81 -28.66
CA ALA A 1086 -3.17 17.33 -27.34
C ALA A 1086 -1.97 16.85 -26.52
N ARG A 1087 -1.00 16.17 -27.15
CA ARG A 1087 0.23 15.71 -26.51
C ARG A 1087 1.12 16.88 -26.08
N ASP A 1088 1.26 17.91 -26.90
CA ASP A 1088 2.04 19.11 -26.58
C ASP A 1088 1.40 19.87 -25.42
N TYR A 1089 0.07 20.03 -25.45
CA TYR A 1089 -0.68 20.64 -24.35
C TYR A 1089 -0.58 19.81 -23.08
N PHE A 1090 -0.60 18.48 -23.21
CA PHE A 1090 -0.45 17.57 -22.08
C PHE A 1090 0.95 17.65 -21.46
N GLY A 1091 1.98 17.78 -22.29
CA GLY A 1091 3.36 18.03 -21.85
C GLY A 1091 3.48 19.35 -21.09
N LEU A 1092 2.90 20.43 -21.62
CA LEU A 1092 2.88 21.74 -20.96
C LEU A 1092 2.11 21.70 -19.64
N LEU A 1093 0.91 21.11 -19.62
CA LEU A 1093 0.10 20.93 -18.41
C LEU A 1093 0.86 20.13 -17.35
N THR A 1094 1.49 19.03 -17.74
CA THR A 1094 2.30 18.21 -16.84
C THR A 1094 3.48 19.00 -16.27
N ALA A 1095 4.16 19.82 -17.08
CA ALA A 1095 5.24 20.68 -16.64
C ALA A 1095 4.77 21.75 -15.65
N ILE A 1096 3.62 22.39 -15.92
CA ILE A 1096 2.98 23.37 -15.02
C ILE A 1096 2.66 22.72 -13.68
N LEU A 1097 1.97 21.57 -13.69
CA LEU A 1097 1.53 20.87 -12.48
C LEU A 1097 2.70 20.37 -11.63
N ASN A 1098 3.74 19.81 -12.24
CA ASN A 1098 4.95 19.42 -11.52
C ASN A 1098 5.64 20.63 -10.89
N THR A 1099 5.74 21.74 -11.63
CA THR A 1099 6.35 22.97 -11.13
C THR A 1099 5.54 23.59 -9.99
N PHE A 1100 4.20 23.54 -10.09
CA PHE A 1100 3.30 23.97 -9.02
C PHE A 1100 3.48 23.11 -7.75
N SER A 1101 3.58 21.79 -7.91
CA SER A 1101 3.83 20.86 -6.79
C SER A 1101 5.16 21.16 -6.10
N GLU A 1102 6.23 21.37 -6.87
CA GLU A 1102 7.56 21.70 -6.32
C GLU A 1102 7.58 23.07 -5.64
N THR A 1103 6.95 24.07 -6.23
CA THR A 1103 6.79 25.42 -5.66
C THR A 1103 6.04 25.35 -4.34
N SER A 1104 4.91 24.64 -4.31
CA SER A 1104 4.10 24.46 -3.10
C SER A 1104 4.86 23.73 -1.99
N LEU A 1105 5.69 22.75 -2.32
CA LEU A 1105 6.53 22.05 -1.35
C LEU A 1105 7.61 22.97 -0.76
N GLN A 1106 8.29 23.77 -1.60
CA GLN A 1106 9.28 24.74 -1.13
C GLN A 1106 8.64 25.81 -0.22
N LEU A 1107 7.47 26.34 -0.60
CA LEU A 1107 6.74 27.31 0.23
C LEU A 1107 6.32 26.71 1.57
N LYS A 1108 5.82 25.45 1.60
CA LYS A 1108 5.49 24.74 2.84
C LYS A 1108 6.71 24.52 3.74
N GLU A 1109 7.88 24.22 3.16
CA GLU A 1109 9.13 24.10 3.93
C GLU A 1109 9.61 25.44 4.50
N LEU A 1110 9.49 26.53 3.74
CA LEU A 1110 9.86 27.87 4.20
C LEU A 1110 8.92 28.36 5.31
N SER A 1111 7.62 28.10 5.20
CA SER A 1111 6.62 28.40 6.26
C SER A 1111 6.94 27.69 7.59
N ARG A 1112 7.45 26.45 7.54
CA ARG A 1112 7.88 25.70 8.75
C ARG A 1112 9.14 26.23 9.42
N LYS A 1113 9.95 27.06 8.74
CA LYS A 1113 11.30 27.46 9.20
C LYS A 1113 11.38 28.84 9.90
N GLY A 1114 10.32 29.67 10.00
CA GLY A 1114 10.45 30.97 10.70
C GLY A 1114 9.27 31.96 10.69
N HIS A 1115 9.46 33.10 11.39
CA HIS A 1115 8.50 34.11 11.90
C HIS A 1115 7.74 34.99 10.85
N ARG A 1116 7.58 34.55 9.60
CA ARG A 1116 6.89 35.34 8.54
C ARG A 1116 5.94 34.48 7.69
N THR A 1117 5.11 33.69 8.37
CA THR A 1117 4.15 32.77 7.75
C THR A 1117 3.18 33.49 6.80
N ALA A 1118 2.68 34.67 7.17
CA ALA A 1118 1.72 35.43 6.36
C ALA A 1118 2.23 35.80 4.94
N PHE A 1119 3.51 36.15 4.80
CA PHE A 1119 4.11 36.45 3.49
C PHE A 1119 4.28 35.20 2.62
N VAL A 1120 4.68 34.08 3.23
CA VAL A 1120 4.80 32.79 2.53
C VAL A 1120 3.42 32.27 2.12
N GLU A 1121 2.40 32.50 2.95
CA GLU A 1121 0.99 32.21 2.66
C GLU A 1121 0.45 33.08 1.52
N GLU A 1122 0.83 34.37 1.44
CA GLU A 1122 0.51 35.23 0.28
C GLU A 1122 1.12 34.67 -1.02
N CYS A 1123 2.39 34.26 -1.00
CA CYS A 1123 3.03 33.63 -2.16
C CYS A 1123 2.37 32.28 -2.53
N SER A 1124 1.84 31.54 -1.54
CA SER A 1124 1.05 30.34 -1.77
C SER A 1124 -0.30 30.65 -2.41
N ALA A 1125 -0.99 31.70 -1.95
CA ALA A 1125 -2.25 32.16 -2.52
C ALA A 1125 -2.07 32.67 -3.96
N ASP A 1126 -0.98 33.39 -4.24
CA ASP A 1126 -0.59 33.80 -5.59
C ASP A 1126 -0.37 32.59 -6.52
N ALA A 1127 0.26 31.52 -6.02
CA ALA A 1127 0.46 30.29 -6.79
C ALA A 1127 -0.86 29.59 -7.12
N HIS A 1128 -1.80 29.55 -6.18
CA HIS A 1128 -3.15 29.03 -6.42
C HIS A 1128 -3.97 29.92 -7.37
N THR A 1129 -3.75 31.25 -7.33
CA THR A 1129 -4.40 32.21 -8.24
C THR A 1129 -3.90 32.05 -9.68
N LEU A 1130 -2.66 31.62 -9.89
CA LEU A 1130 -2.18 31.23 -11.22
C LEU A 1130 -2.82 29.91 -11.70
N MET A 1131 -3.18 29.02 -10.78
CA MET A 1131 -3.77 27.70 -11.06
C MET A 1131 -5.31 27.70 -10.94
N ARG A 1132 -6.00 28.67 -11.55
CA ARG A 1132 -7.49 28.71 -11.56
C ARG A 1132 -8.05 27.49 -12.26
N ARG A 1133 -9.20 26.96 -11.81
CA ARG A 1133 -9.81 25.72 -12.32
C ARG A 1133 -10.03 25.69 -13.83
N ASP A 1134 -10.26 26.85 -14.43
CA ASP A 1134 -10.66 27.03 -15.83
C ASP A 1134 -9.56 27.60 -16.74
N PHE A 1135 -8.32 27.77 -16.25
CA PHE A 1135 -7.24 28.42 -17.02
C PHE A 1135 -6.96 27.75 -18.37
N ILE A 1136 -7.24 26.44 -18.47
CA ILE A 1136 -7.09 25.64 -19.68
C ILE A 1136 -8.06 26.10 -20.78
N LEU A 1137 -9.23 26.60 -20.41
CA LEU A 1137 -10.25 27.04 -21.34
C LEU A 1137 -10.16 28.54 -21.63
N THR A 1138 -9.74 29.33 -20.63
CA THR A 1138 -9.84 30.79 -20.66
C THR A 1138 -8.53 31.50 -20.97
N GLU A 1139 -7.37 30.91 -20.68
CA GLU A 1139 -6.08 31.59 -20.87
C GLU A 1139 -5.40 31.25 -22.21
N PRO A 1140 -4.79 32.25 -22.88
CA PRO A 1140 -4.04 32.02 -24.11
C PRO A 1140 -2.83 31.08 -23.90
N LEU A 1141 -2.44 30.31 -24.93
CA LEU A 1141 -1.34 29.33 -24.84
C LEU A 1141 0.01 29.92 -24.35
N ARG A 1142 0.28 31.18 -24.67
CA ARG A 1142 1.47 31.90 -24.18
C ARG A 1142 1.53 32.02 -22.65
N PHE A 1143 0.38 32.05 -21.96
CA PHE A 1143 0.33 32.04 -20.49
C PHE A 1143 0.78 30.68 -19.97
N TRP A 1144 0.33 29.58 -20.57
CA TRP A 1144 0.72 28.24 -20.16
C TRP A 1144 2.23 28.02 -20.30
N GLN A 1145 2.81 28.51 -21.39
CA GLN A 1145 4.27 28.46 -21.61
C GLN A 1145 5.06 29.27 -20.58
N ALA A 1146 4.47 30.35 -20.05
CA ALA A 1146 5.09 31.22 -19.07
C ALA A 1146 4.86 30.80 -17.60
N MET A 1147 3.75 30.11 -17.31
CA MET A 1147 3.32 29.70 -15.97
C MET A 1147 4.39 28.96 -15.15
N PRO A 1148 5.16 27.97 -15.69
CA PRO A 1148 6.21 27.33 -14.91
C PRO A 1148 7.25 28.32 -14.38
N ARG A 1149 7.60 29.35 -15.19
CA ARG A 1149 8.54 30.40 -14.79
C ARG A 1149 7.93 31.30 -13.71
N TRP A 1150 6.67 31.69 -13.86
CA TRP A 1150 5.96 32.49 -12.87
C TRP A 1150 5.81 31.77 -11.52
N LEU A 1151 5.53 30.46 -11.54
CA LEU A 1151 5.46 29.62 -10.34
C LEU A 1151 6.83 29.52 -9.64
N GLN A 1152 7.90 29.25 -10.39
CA GLN A 1152 9.26 29.23 -9.84
C GLN A 1152 9.66 30.58 -9.25
N ALA A 1153 9.26 31.69 -9.89
CA ALA A 1153 9.52 33.03 -9.39
C ALA A 1153 8.89 33.28 -8.02
N LEU A 1154 7.71 32.71 -7.71
CA LEU A 1154 7.08 32.82 -6.40
C LEU A 1154 7.88 32.11 -5.30
N ALA A 1155 8.43 30.93 -5.57
CA ALA A 1155 9.31 30.25 -4.62
C ALA A 1155 10.61 31.05 -4.36
N ILE A 1156 11.18 31.67 -5.41
CA ILE A 1156 12.37 32.53 -5.30
C ILE A 1156 12.05 33.80 -4.50
N ARG A 1157 10.91 34.45 -4.77
CA ARG A 1157 10.40 35.62 -4.04
C ARG A 1157 10.28 35.30 -2.55
N ALA A 1158 9.62 34.20 -2.21
CA ALA A 1158 9.43 33.79 -0.82
C ALA A 1158 10.76 33.56 -0.09
N ARG A 1159 11.72 32.87 -0.73
CA ARG A 1159 13.05 32.60 -0.16
C ARG A 1159 13.83 33.90 0.09
N ARG A 1160 13.96 34.76 -0.93
CA ARG A 1160 14.72 36.02 -0.85
C ARG A 1160 14.04 37.07 0.01
N GLY A 1161 12.72 37.14 0.01
CA GLY A 1161 11.94 38.06 0.86
C GLY A 1161 12.05 37.73 2.34
N MET A 1162 12.25 36.45 2.70
CA MET A 1162 12.58 36.06 4.06
C MET A 1162 14.01 36.47 4.46
N GLU A 1163 14.97 36.39 3.54
CA GLU A 1163 16.38 36.78 3.78
C GLU A 1163 16.59 38.30 3.79
N ASN A 1164 15.85 39.05 2.96
CA ASN A 1164 15.96 40.51 2.83
C ASN A 1164 14.59 41.20 2.83
N PRO A 1165 14.07 41.56 4.02
CA PRO A 1165 12.80 42.25 4.21
C PRO A 1165 12.64 43.57 3.44
N ALA A 1166 13.72 44.35 3.33
CA ALA A 1166 13.70 45.66 2.68
C ALA A 1166 13.45 45.54 1.17
N ARG A 1167 13.87 44.42 0.57
CA ARG A 1167 13.61 44.12 -0.85
C ARG A 1167 12.15 43.81 -1.11
N GLU A 1168 11.50 43.06 -0.20
CA GLU A 1168 10.07 42.77 -0.30
C GLU A 1168 9.23 44.05 -0.10
N GLN A 1169 9.61 44.94 0.81
CA GLN A 1169 8.94 46.23 0.95
C GLN A 1169 9.00 47.07 -0.34
N ARG A 1170 10.13 47.09 -1.04
CA ARG A 1170 10.25 47.77 -2.34
C ARG A 1170 9.39 47.11 -3.42
N PHE A 1171 9.36 45.77 -3.46
CA PHE A 1171 8.46 45.03 -4.36
C PHE A 1171 7.00 45.47 -4.15
N GLN A 1172 6.53 45.47 -2.90
CA GLN A 1172 5.13 45.82 -2.57
C GLN A 1172 4.80 47.28 -2.92
N GLN A 1173 5.72 48.22 -2.68
CA GLN A 1173 5.55 49.63 -3.05
C GLN A 1173 5.35 49.83 -4.56
N GLU A 1174 6.04 49.04 -5.38
CA GLU A 1174 5.95 49.10 -6.85
C GLU A 1174 4.78 48.27 -7.40
N TRP A 1175 4.41 47.18 -6.74
CA TRP A 1175 3.43 46.20 -7.21
C TRP A 1175 1.97 46.56 -6.86
N ILE A 1176 1.70 46.95 -5.61
CA ILE A 1176 0.33 47.16 -5.11
C ILE A 1176 -0.46 48.19 -5.93
N PRO A 1177 0.08 49.39 -6.26
CA PRO A 1177 -0.69 50.40 -6.99
C PRO A 1177 -1.14 49.92 -8.36
N LEU A 1178 -0.26 49.24 -9.10
CA LEU A 1178 -0.56 48.72 -10.44
C LEU A 1178 -1.54 47.54 -10.37
N LYS A 1179 -1.42 46.68 -9.34
CA LYS A 1179 -2.37 45.59 -9.10
C LYS A 1179 -3.77 46.12 -8.83
N GLN A 1180 -3.91 47.11 -7.95
CA GLN A 1180 -5.19 47.73 -7.63
C GLN A 1180 -5.81 48.45 -8.84
N HIS A 1181 -5.00 49.12 -9.66
CA HIS A 1181 -5.46 49.78 -10.90
C HIS A 1181 -6.04 48.76 -11.88
N LEU A 1182 -5.34 47.64 -12.12
CA LEU A 1182 -5.85 46.58 -12.99
C LEU A 1182 -7.10 45.89 -12.40
N GLU A 1183 -7.12 45.60 -11.10
CA GLU A 1183 -8.29 45.01 -10.43
C GLU A 1183 -9.53 45.91 -10.52
N ALA A 1184 -9.35 47.23 -10.33
CA ALA A 1184 -10.42 48.20 -10.51
C ALA A 1184 -10.98 48.17 -11.96
N MET A 1185 -10.10 48.16 -12.96
CA MET A 1185 -10.52 48.10 -14.38
C MET A 1185 -11.25 46.81 -14.75
N LEU A 1186 -10.79 45.67 -14.22
CA LEU A 1186 -11.47 44.38 -14.39
C LEU A 1186 -12.84 44.35 -13.70
N SER A 1187 -12.96 45.00 -12.54
CA SER A 1187 -14.23 45.11 -11.81
C SER A 1187 -15.25 46.04 -12.47
N SER A 1188 -14.78 47.08 -13.17
CA SER A 1188 -15.63 48.03 -13.90
C SER A 1188 -15.94 47.62 -15.35
N LEU A 1189 -15.59 46.39 -15.74
CA LEU A 1189 -15.71 45.95 -17.13
C LEU A 1189 -17.18 45.68 -17.51
N SER A 1190 -17.73 46.47 -18.42
CA SER A 1190 -19.12 46.26 -18.89
C SER A 1190 -19.22 45.10 -19.90
N LEU A 1191 -20.41 44.49 -19.97
CA LEU A 1191 -20.74 43.50 -21.00
C LEU A 1191 -20.69 44.07 -22.43
N MET A 1192 -20.71 45.41 -22.58
CA MET A 1192 -20.59 46.13 -23.86
C MET A 1192 -19.16 46.58 -24.19
N ALA A 1193 -18.15 46.25 -23.37
CA ALA A 1193 -16.76 46.59 -23.66
C ALA A 1193 -16.30 45.95 -24.99
N SER A 1194 -15.60 46.73 -25.81
CA SER A 1194 -15.10 46.28 -27.12
C SER A 1194 -14.14 45.09 -26.99
N ASN A 1195 -14.10 44.24 -28.02
CA ASN A 1195 -13.17 43.11 -28.08
C ASN A 1195 -11.70 43.57 -28.00
N GLU A 1196 -11.40 44.77 -28.52
CA GLU A 1196 -10.08 45.40 -28.44
C GLU A 1196 -9.70 45.74 -27.00
N LYS A 1197 -10.62 46.35 -26.23
CA LYS A 1197 -10.39 46.66 -24.81
C LYS A 1197 -10.21 45.40 -23.97
N ARG A 1198 -11.00 44.35 -24.25
CA ARG A 1198 -10.85 43.02 -23.60
C ARG A 1198 -9.50 42.37 -23.91
N ALA A 1199 -9.05 42.43 -25.16
CA ALA A 1199 -7.76 41.91 -25.57
C ALA A 1199 -6.60 42.70 -24.93
N ALA A 1200 -6.72 44.02 -24.85
CA ALA A 1200 -5.72 44.89 -24.22
C ALA A 1200 -5.61 44.62 -22.71
N LEU A 1201 -6.73 44.40 -22.01
CA LEU A 1201 -6.72 44.00 -20.60
C LEU A 1201 -6.05 42.63 -20.38
N LYS A 1202 -6.28 41.66 -21.28
CA LYS A 1202 -5.59 40.37 -21.24
C LYS A 1202 -4.08 40.49 -21.50
N GLU A 1203 -3.64 41.45 -22.32
CA GLU A 1203 -2.21 41.78 -22.46
C GLU A 1203 -1.67 42.44 -21.19
N ALA A 1204 -2.44 43.31 -20.53
CA ALA A 1204 -2.05 43.94 -19.27
C ALA A 1204 -1.88 42.91 -18.14
N GLU A 1205 -2.78 41.92 -18.04
CA GLU A 1205 -2.62 40.79 -17.11
C GLU A 1205 -1.30 40.02 -17.37
N TYR A 1206 -0.94 39.75 -18.63
CA TYR A 1206 0.33 39.11 -18.98
C TYR A 1206 1.53 39.97 -18.58
N MET A 1207 1.47 41.28 -18.87
CA MET A 1207 2.53 42.23 -18.52
C MET A 1207 2.72 42.35 -17.00
N MET A 1208 1.64 42.29 -16.23
CA MET A 1208 1.70 42.25 -14.77
C MET A 1208 2.42 40.99 -14.26
N GLN A 1209 2.18 39.81 -14.85
CA GLN A 1209 2.90 38.60 -14.46
C GLN A 1209 4.41 38.68 -14.73
N GLU A 1210 4.80 39.19 -15.89
CA GLU A 1210 6.21 39.37 -16.24
C GLU A 1210 6.88 40.50 -15.43
N LEU A 1211 6.14 41.56 -15.06
CA LEU A 1211 6.61 42.58 -14.12
C LEU A 1211 6.88 41.95 -12.75
N ARG A 1212 5.96 41.14 -12.23
CA ARG A 1212 6.14 40.40 -10.97
C ARG A 1212 7.41 39.57 -10.99
N LEU A 1213 7.68 38.82 -12.08
CA LEU A 1213 8.93 38.06 -12.23
C LEU A 1213 10.16 38.99 -12.19
N THR A 1214 10.11 40.11 -12.92
CA THR A 1214 11.22 41.08 -13.00
C THR A 1214 11.57 41.67 -11.63
N LEU A 1215 10.55 42.08 -10.87
CA LEU A 1215 10.70 42.67 -9.54
C LEU A 1215 11.18 41.64 -8.49
N SER A 1216 10.76 40.38 -8.62
CA SER A 1216 11.03 39.35 -7.60
C SER A 1216 12.34 38.57 -7.81
N VAL A 1217 12.76 38.29 -9.05
CA VAL A 1217 13.86 37.33 -9.32
C VAL A 1217 15.20 38.00 -9.69
N GLY A 1218 15.22 39.26 -10.14
CA GLY A 1218 16.47 39.96 -10.51
C GLY A 1218 17.20 39.29 -11.68
N SER A 1219 18.49 38.95 -11.53
CA SER A 1219 19.32 38.36 -12.61
C SER A 1219 19.22 36.84 -12.79
N GLU A 1220 18.58 36.11 -11.87
CA GLU A 1220 18.51 34.63 -11.90
C GLU A 1220 17.57 34.09 -12.99
N MET A 1221 16.58 34.88 -13.40
CA MET A 1221 15.63 34.50 -14.44
C MET A 1221 15.32 35.73 -15.30
N LYS A 1222 15.55 35.61 -16.61
CA LYS A 1222 15.28 36.71 -17.54
C LYS A 1222 13.79 36.71 -17.93
N PRO A 1223 13.10 37.86 -17.86
CA PRO A 1223 11.74 37.98 -18.37
C PRO A 1223 11.75 37.80 -19.90
N MET A 1224 10.63 37.33 -20.45
CA MET A 1224 10.49 37.15 -21.92
C MET A 1224 10.36 38.49 -22.65
N LYS A 1225 9.87 39.53 -21.95
CA LYS A 1225 9.82 40.91 -22.43
C LYS A 1225 10.45 41.82 -21.37
N ASN A 1226 11.24 42.81 -21.80
CA ASN A 1226 11.73 43.85 -20.88
C ASN A 1226 10.56 44.75 -20.46
N ILE A 1227 10.06 44.49 -19.25
CA ILE A 1227 8.90 45.16 -18.65
C ILE A 1227 9.37 45.92 -17.40
N SER A 1228 8.88 47.15 -17.24
CA SER A 1228 9.13 48.03 -16.10
C SER A 1228 7.82 48.58 -15.55
N THR A 1229 7.82 49.02 -14.30
CA THR A 1229 6.66 49.64 -13.65
C THR A 1229 6.07 50.79 -14.46
N ALA A 1230 6.93 51.70 -14.96
CA ALA A 1230 6.52 52.81 -15.82
C ALA A 1230 5.85 52.36 -17.13
N ARG A 1231 6.32 51.24 -17.72
CA ARG A 1231 5.77 50.72 -18.97
C ARG A 1231 4.39 50.08 -18.75
N VAL A 1232 4.20 49.38 -17.63
CA VAL A 1232 2.90 48.79 -17.28
C VAL A 1232 1.90 49.88 -16.90
N GLY A 1233 2.28 50.85 -16.09
CA GLY A 1233 1.41 51.98 -15.73
C GLY A 1233 0.91 52.74 -16.95
N LYS A 1234 1.80 53.11 -17.88
CA LYS A 1234 1.42 53.78 -19.13
C LYS A 1234 0.43 52.94 -19.95
N TYR A 1235 0.62 51.62 -19.98
CA TYR A 1235 -0.26 50.71 -20.72
C TYR A 1235 -1.66 50.62 -20.08
N LEU A 1236 -1.74 50.61 -18.74
CA LEU A 1236 -3.03 50.66 -18.02
C LEU A 1236 -3.78 51.97 -18.28
N ASP A 1237 -3.07 53.12 -18.25
CA ASP A 1237 -3.64 54.43 -18.57
C ASP A 1237 -4.17 54.50 -20.01
N GLU A 1238 -3.48 53.86 -20.97
CA GLU A 1238 -3.91 53.76 -22.37
C GLU A 1238 -5.21 52.97 -22.50
N ILE A 1239 -5.36 51.86 -21.76
CA ILE A 1239 -6.58 51.05 -21.76
C ILE A 1239 -7.75 51.80 -21.12
N GLU A 1240 -7.49 52.60 -20.09
CA GLU A 1240 -8.53 53.40 -19.41
C GLU A 1240 -9.13 54.46 -20.35
N ARG A 1241 -8.33 54.96 -21.29
CA ARG A 1241 -8.75 55.89 -22.35
C ARG A 1241 -9.44 55.23 -23.54
N MET A 1242 -9.42 53.91 -23.65
CA MET A 1242 -10.18 53.19 -24.68
C MET A 1242 -11.67 53.25 -24.29
N LEU A 1243 -12.50 53.90 -25.11
CA LEU A 1243 -13.95 53.92 -24.93
C LEU A 1243 -14.55 52.51 -25.06
#